data_AF-A0A8B5X0D5-F1
#
_entry.id   AF-A0A8B5X0D5-F1
#
_cell.length_a   1.000
_cell.length_b   1.000
_cell.length_c   1.000
_cell.angle_alpha   90.00
_cell.angle_beta   90.00
_cell.angle_gamma   90.00
#
_symmetry.space_group_name_H-M   'P 1'
#
loop_
_entity.id
_entity.type
_entity.pdbx_description
1 polymer ?
#
loop_
_entity_poly.entity_id
_entity_poly.type
_entity_poly.pdbx_seq_one_letter_code
_entity_poly.pdbx_strand_id
1 'polypeptide(L)'
;MALHSPKCIGVLTSGGDAQGMNAAVRAVVRTALQQGVTVYAIYEGYQGMVDGGDRIRALSWDDAGNILHRGGTVIGTARCPAFRERDGRRRAARHLLEHGIDRLVIIGGDGSLSGANEFRQEWPDLVAELLCNGEIDEPTAQRHPALMIAGLVGSIDNDMVGTDMTIGADSALHRIVEAIDAIGSTAASHQRTFVIEVMGRRCGYLPLMSAIAGGADYVLIPESPPPDGWEEHMCELLRRDRAAGRRDSIVIVAEGAQSRAGQPISADYVRQVLEERLGEDTRVTILGHVQRGGTPSAFDRGMSTLLGYVAVEEVLAATPDSEPQMIGIRHNRIQRAPLMQCVEQTRAVAQKIAAQDYAGAMALRGGSFTEMFEMFKRLAEARPSVAPPTRPRRLAIIHAGGLAPGMNPAVRAAVRLGLDRGHTLLGVRGSFQGLIDGRIEELRWGDVEGWTALGGAELGASRQIPTVEQLYAVGRALEIQRIDGLLIVGGWMAYEAAHLLYSERERYPAFKIPLICLPASIDNNLPGSELSIGADTALNVIVQALDRIKLSAMAARRCFVVEVMGRYCGYLALMSGLAGGAERVYLHEEGVTLKDLQADVEHMVASFQDGRRLYLTIRSENANPHYTTDFMCALFEEEGRNLFDVRQAVLGHIQQGGNPSPYDRILATRLAAHCIDYLTQQLERGSTESAIIGMVEGKVSILPLKQMPDLVDWPHRRPKEQWWLKLRPIMQAMAQQPEGGSN
;
A
#
# COMPACT_ATOMS: atom_id res chain seq x y z
N MET A 1 43.58 23.10 -1.36
CA MET A 1 42.14 23.12 -1.66
C MET A 1 41.86 22.01 -2.66
N ALA A 2 41.38 20.86 -2.21
CA ALA A 2 40.93 19.81 -3.13
C ALA A 2 39.62 20.29 -3.77
N LEU A 3 39.67 20.66 -5.04
CA LEU A 3 38.50 20.89 -5.88
C LEU A 3 37.65 19.61 -5.82
N HIS A 4 36.60 19.59 -4.99
CA HIS A 4 35.60 18.53 -5.04
C HIS A 4 34.94 18.61 -6.41
N SER A 5 35.28 17.67 -7.30
CA SER A 5 34.57 17.50 -8.57
C SER A 5 33.08 17.34 -8.27
N PRO A 6 32.19 17.94 -9.07
CA PRO A 6 30.75 17.71 -8.94
C PRO A 6 30.49 16.20 -9.05
N LYS A 7 29.74 15.66 -8.09
CA LYS A 7 29.31 14.25 -8.11
C LYS A 7 28.27 14.08 -9.23
N CYS A 8 28.27 12.92 -9.89
CA CYS A 8 27.24 12.55 -10.86
C CYS A 8 26.59 11.22 -10.47
N ILE A 9 25.27 11.11 -10.64
CA ILE A 9 24.50 9.90 -10.35
C ILE A 9 23.95 9.34 -11.67
N GLY A 10 24.10 8.03 -11.89
CA GLY A 10 23.34 7.30 -12.90
C GLY A 10 22.13 6.59 -12.28
N VAL A 11 20.98 6.63 -12.94
CA VAL A 11 19.78 5.86 -12.56
C VAL A 11 19.38 4.93 -13.69
N LEU A 12 19.08 3.67 -13.36
CA LEU A 12 18.68 2.66 -14.33
C LEU A 12 17.56 1.77 -13.79
N THR A 13 16.68 1.33 -14.69
CA THR A 13 15.69 0.28 -14.40
C THR A 13 16.06 -1.02 -15.11
N SER A 14 16.18 -2.11 -14.35
CA SER A 14 16.59 -3.41 -14.90
C SER A 14 15.73 -4.55 -14.39
N GLY A 15 15.32 -5.45 -15.27
CA GLY A 15 14.53 -6.63 -14.96
C GLY A 15 13.13 -6.54 -15.55
N GLY A 16 12.16 -7.22 -14.93
CA GLY A 16 10.76 -7.02 -15.29
C GLY A 16 10.28 -5.67 -14.76
N ASP A 17 9.52 -4.92 -15.56
CA ASP A 17 8.94 -3.66 -15.13
C ASP A 17 7.88 -3.88 -14.05
N ALA A 18 7.66 -2.83 -13.24
CA ALA A 18 6.68 -2.79 -12.18
C ALA A 18 6.14 -1.36 -12.03
N GLN A 19 4.85 -1.24 -11.74
CA GLN A 19 4.19 0.06 -11.61
C GLN A 19 4.77 0.81 -10.39
N GLY A 20 5.26 2.04 -10.59
CA GLY A 20 5.92 2.82 -9.54
C GLY A 20 7.41 3.05 -9.77
N MET A 21 8.05 2.30 -10.68
CA MET A 21 9.45 2.56 -11.09
C MET A 21 9.65 4.01 -11.56
N ASN A 22 8.69 4.58 -12.30
CA ASN A 22 8.74 5.99 -12.72
C ASN A 22 8.70 6.98 -11.54
N ALA A 23 7.99 6.64 -10.46
CA ALA A 23 7.97 7.48 -9.26
C ALA A 23 9.33 7.44 -8.53
N ALA A 24 9.99 6.28 -8.49
CA ALA A 24 11.35 6.16 -7.97
C ALA A 24 12.37 6.92 -8.85
N VAL A 25 12.32 6.76 -10.18
CA VAL A 25 13.17 7.51 -11.13
C VAL A 25 12.97 9.02 -10.94
N ARG A 26 11.72 9.48 -10.89
CA ARG A 26 11.39 10.89 -10.64
C ARG A 26 12.01 11.40 -9.35
N ALA A 27 11.89 10.65 -8.26
CA ALA A 27 12.43 11.06 -6.98
C ALA A 27 13.96 11.12 -6.99
N VAL A 28 14.63 10.13 -7.60
CA VAL A 28 16.10 10.15 -7.77
C VAL A 28 16.53 11.41 -8.52
N VAL A 29 15.86 11.73 -9.63
CA VAL A 29 16.19 12.90 -10.44
C VAL A 29 15.98 14.20 -9.67
N ARG A 30 14.80 14.39 -9.08
CA ARG A 30 14.47 15.64 -8.38
C ARG A 30 15.34 15.84 -7.12
N THR A 31 15.59 14.79 -6.35
CA THR A 31 16.46 14.88 -5.18
C THR A 31 17.91 15.19 -5.56
N ALA A 32 18.45 14.53 -6.59
CA ALA A 32 19.81 14.79 -7.05
C ALA A 32 19.97 16.26 -7.50
N LEU A 33 19.05 16.75 -8.33
CA LEU A 33 19.08 18.13 -8.81
C LEU A 33 18.95 19.14 -7.66
N GLN A 34 18.07 18.89 -6.67
CA GLN A 34 17.98 19.73 -5.48
C GLN A 34 19.29 19.81 -4.67
N GLN A 35 20.08 18.74 -4.67
CA GLN A 35 21.39 18.71 -4.01
C GLN A 35 22.53 19.22 -4.90
N GLY A 36 22.22 19.82 -6.06
CA GLY A 36 23.21 20.35 -7.01
C GLY A 36 24.01 19.26 -7.72
N VAL A 37 23.48 18.03 -7.77
CA VAL A 37 24.12 16.85 -8.36
C VAL A 37 23.54 16.59 -9.74
N THR A 38 24.42 16.44 -10.74
CA THR A 38 24.00 16.03 -12.09
C THR A 38 23.55 14.58 -12.09
N VAL A 39 22.42 14.30 -12.73
CA VAL A 39 21.82 12.97 -12.80
C VAL A 39 21.64 12.54 -14.25
N TYR A 40 21.96 11.27 -14.53
CA TYR A 40 21.86 10.66 -15.85
C TYR A 40 20.88 9.49 -15.81
N ALA A 41 19.96 9.43 -16.76
CA ALA A 41 19.20 8.22 -17.05
C ALA A 41 20.01 7.29 -17.95
N ILE A 42 20.07 6.02 -17.56
CA ILE A 42 20.63 4.93 -18.35
C ILE A 42 19.46 4.16 -18.94
N TYR A 43 19.25 4.34 -20.24
CA TYR A 43 18.12 3.75 -20.95
C TYR A 43 18.31 2.25 -21.18
N GLU A 44 17.23 1.47 -21.20
CA GLU A 44 17.26 0.01 -21.43
C GLU A 44 18.11 -0.78 -20.40
N GLY A 45 18.30 -0.21 -19.20
CA GLY A 45 19.03 -0.86 -18.11
C GLY A 45 20.48 -1.15 -18.45
N TYR A 46 20.97 -2.35 -18.08
CA TYR A 46 22.36 -2.75 -18.37
C TYR A 46 22.71 -2.76 -19.86
N GLN A 47 21.73 -2.92 -20.76
CA GLN A 47 22.00 -2.87 -22.18
C GLN A 47 22.47 -1.49 -22.61
N GLY A 48 21.74 -0.43 -22.24
CA GLY A 48 22.18 0.93 -22.58
C GLY A 48 23.43 1.37 -21.83
N MET A 49 23.68 0.82 -20.64
CA MET A 49 24.96 1.04 -19.96
C MET A 49 26.15 0.49 -20.77
N VAL A 50 25.97 -0.69 -21.36
CA VAL A 50 26.97 -1.31 -22.25
C VAL A 50 27.07 -0.63 -23.60
N ASP A 51 25.95 -0.14 -24.15
CA ASP A 51 25.91 0.52 -25.46
C ASP A 51 26.48 1.95 -25.43
N GLY A 52 26.30 2.67 -24.33
CA GLY A 52 26.80 4.04 -24.16
C GLY A 52 26.13 5.08 -25.08
N GLY A 53 26.82 6.20 -25.29
CA GLY A 53 26.37 7.29 -26.18
C GLY A 53 24.98 7.81 -25.80
N ASP A 54 24.07 7.85 -26.77
CA ASP A 54 22.69 8.33 -26.59
C ASP A 54 21.85 7.52 -25.59
N ARG A 55 22.37 6.40 -25.06
CA ARG A 55 21.68 5.63 -24.01
C ARG A 55 21.96 6.14 -22.60
N ILE A 56 22.92 7.04 -22.40
CA ILE A 56 23.20 7.68 -21.11
C ILE A 56 22.96 9.19 -21.28
N ARG A 57 21.85 9.70 -20.72
CA ARG A 57 21.43 11.08 -20.94
C ARG A 57 21.26 11.82 -19.63
N ALA A 58 21.84 13.02 -19.56
CA ALA A 58 21.59 13.93 -18.45
C ALA A 58 20.10 14.28 -18.40
N LEU A 59 19.53 14.32 -17.20
CA LEU A 59 18.13 14.69 -16.98
C LEU A 59 18.04 16.05 -16.29
N SER A 60 17.07 16.83 -16.74
CA SER A 60 16.61 18.06 -16.12
C SER A 60 15.43 17.82 -15.19
N TRP A 61 14.99 18.86 -14.49
CA TRP A 61 13.82 18.82 -13.61
C TRP A 61 12.53 18.41 -14.37
N ASP A 62 12.40 18.89 -15.61
CA ASP A 62 11.22 18.70 -16.44
C ASP A 62 11.17 17.30 -17.09
N ASP A 63 12.33 16.65 -17.30
CA ASP A 63 12.37 15.27 -17.80
C ASP A 63 11.76 14.27 -16.80
N ALA A 64 11.83 14.59 -15.50
CA ALA A 64 11.14 13.87 -14.44
C ALA A 64 9.70 14.39 -14.17
N GLY A 65 9.24 15.35 -14.98
CA GLY A 65 7.88 15.88 -14.96
C GLY A 65 6.87 14.91 -15.57
N ASN A 66 5.69 14.83 -14.97
CA ASN A 66 4.55 14.10 -15.54
C ASN A 66 4.76 12.60 -15.85
N ILE A 67 5.70 11.93 -15.19
CA ILE A 67 5.90 10.47 -15.32
C ILE A 67 5.29 9.65 -14.17
N LEU A 68 4.85 10.32 -13.11
CA LEU A 68 4.42 9.70 -11.85
C LEU A 68 3.19 8.77 -12.01
N HIS A 69 2.29 9.08 -12.93
CA HIS A 69 1.08 8.29 -13.25
C HIS A 69 1.29 7.21 -14.32
N ARG A 70 2.48 7.17 -14.95
CA ARG A 70 2.76 6.24 -16.04
C ARG A 70 3.14 4.87 -15.49
N GLY A 71 2.55 3.82 -16.06
CA GLY A 71 2.98 2.43 -15.84
C GLY A 71 4.36 2.14 -16.45
N GLY A 72 4.91 0.97 -16.14
CA GLY A 72 6.21 0.52 -16.63
C GLY A 72 7.37 1.44 -16.21
N THR A 73 8.37 1.56 -17.08
CA THR A 73 9.52 2.47 -16.91
C THR A 73 9.73 3.34 -18.16
N VAL A 74 9.80 4.66 -17.99
CA VAL A 74 10.04 5.63 -19.08
C VAL A 74 11.47 5.59 -19.61
N ILE A 75 12.41 5.05 -18.83
CA ILE A 75 13.81 4.86 -19.26
C ILE A 75 14.03 3.44 -19.82
N GLY A 76 12.99 2.63 -19.96
CA GLY A 76 13.08 1.30 -20.57
C GLY A 76 13.83 0.28 -19.73
N THR A 77 13.78 -0.97 -20.16
CA THR A 77 14.51 -2.07 -19.51
C THR A 77 14.70 -3.22 -20.49
N ALA A 78 15.95 -3.69 -20.63
CA ALA A 78 16.28 -4.78 -21.55
C ALA A 78 17.17 -5.83 -20.87
N ARG A 79 17.06 -7.08 -21.36
CA ARG A 79 18.02 -8.14 -21.01
C ARG A 79 19.35 -7.82 -21.68
N CYS A 80 20.45 -7.92 -20.93
CA CYS A 80 21.80 -7.66 -21.43
C CYS A 80 22.69 -8.89 -21.28
N PRO A 81 22.79 -9.77 -22.29
CA PRO A 81 23.74 -10.88 -22.28
C PRO A 81 25.19 -10.40 -22.21
N ALA A 82 25.52 -9.29 -22.90
CA ALA A 82 26.87 -8.76 -22.93
C ALA A 82 27.40 -8.38 -21.54
N PHE A 83 26.54 -7.90 -20.64
CA PHE A 83 26.96 -7.53 -19.27
C PHE A 83 27.35 -8.73 -18.39
N ARG A 84 27.01 -9.96 -18.82
CA ARG A 84 27.51 -11.18 -18.17
C ARG A 84 28.98 -11.45 -18.49
N GLU A 85 29.46 -10.92 -19.61
CA GLU A 85 30.86 -11.01 -20.01
C GLU A 85 31.65 -9.84 -19.44
N ARG A 86 32.89 -10.09 -19.04
CA ARG A 86 33.78 -9.07 -18.48
C ARG A 86 34.00 -7.91 -19.46
N ASP A 87 34.12 -8.17 -20.76
CA ASP A 87 34.26 -7.11 -21.77
C ASP A 87 33.03 -6.18 -21.80
N GLY A 88 31.82 -6.73 -21.64
CA GLY A 88 30.62 -5.90 -21.53
C GLY A 88 30.66 -5.00 -20.31
N ARG A 89 31.07 -5.52 -19.14
CA ARG A 89 31.26 -4.73 -17.92
C ARG A 89 32.35 -3.66 -18.07
N ARG A 90 33.47 -3.99 -18.71
CA ARG A 90 34.55 -3.03 -19.03
C ARG A 90 34.04 -1.87 -19.90
N ARG A 91 33.29 -2.15 -20.96
CA ARG A 91 32.66 -1.12 -21.80
C ARG A 91 31.67 -0.26 -21.01
N ALA A 92 30.86 -0.90 -20.16
CA ALA A 92 29.93 -0.18 -19.29
C ALA A 92 30.66 0.77 -18.31
N ALA A 93 31.76 0.30 -17.69
CA ALA A 93 32.59 1.14 -16.83
C ALA A 93 33.16 2.35 -17.60
N ARG A 94 33.69 2.13 -18.82
CA ARG A 94 34.16 3.21 -19.69
C ARG A 94 33.07 4.26 -19.93
N HIS A 95 31.87 3.84 -20.34
CA HIS A 95 30.77 4.76 -20.64
C HIS A 95 30.29 5.54 -19.41
N LEU A 96 30.29 4.94 -18.22
CA LEU A 96 29.97 5.66 -16.99
C LEU A 96 31.03 6.71 -16.66
N LEU A 97 32.32 6.36 -16.82
CA LEU A 97 33.44 7.27 -16.58
C LEU A 97 33.49 8.45 -17.57
N GLU A 98 33.07 8.25 -18.82
CA GLU A 98 32.92 9.34 -19.81
C GLU A 98 31.96 10.43 -19.35
N HIS A 99 31.00 10.09 -18.48
CA HIS A 99 30.06 11.02 -17.87
C HIS A 99 30.39 11.38 -16.41
N GLY A 100 31.53 10.92 -15.88
CA GLY A 100 31.93 11.12 -14.48
C GLY A 100 31.04 10.39 -13.47
N ILE A 101 30.33 9.34 -13.89
CA ILE A 101 29.40 8.59 -13.06
C ILE A 101 30.17 7.51 -12.28
N ASP A 102 30.21 7.65 -10.96
CA ASP A 102 30.71 6.66 -9.99
C ASP A 102 29.67 6.28 -8.95
N ARG A 103 28.44 6.79 -9.09
CA ARG A 103 27.30 6.56 -8.20
C ARG A 103 26.11 6.07 -8.99
N LEU A 104 25.59 4.89 -8.66
CA LEU A 104 24.44 4.30 -9.35
C LEU A 104 23.27 4.03 -8.41
N VAL A 105 22.07 4.41 -8.86
CA VAL A 105 20.81 3.95 -8.27
C VAL A 105 20.19 2.92 -9.21
N ILE A 106 20.04 1.69 -8.73
CA ILE A 106 19.51 0.56 -9.51
C ILE A 106 18.10 0.25 -9.03
N ILE A 107 17.13 0.30 -9.94
CA ILE A 107 15.73 -0.05 -9.67
C ILE A 107 15.43 -1.36 -10.39
N GLY A 108 15.23 -2.45 -9.65
CA GLY A 108 15.02 -3.75 -10.28
C GLY A 108 14.82 -4.90 -9.32
N GLY A 109 14.74 -6.12 -9.85
CA GLY A 109 14.63 -7.34 -9.04
C GLY A 109 15.97 -7.79 -8.44
N ASP A 110 15.92 -8.88 -7.68
CA ASP A 110 17.06 -9.53 -7.02
C ASP A 110 18.25 -9.80 -7.97
N GLY A 111 17.97 -10.26 -9.20
CA GLY A 111 19.00 -10.53 -10.21
C GLY A 111 19.74 -9.28 -10.66
N SER A 112 19.03 -8.16 -10.82
CA SER A 112 19.63 -6.87 -11.18
C SER A 112 20.51 -6.35 -10.05
N LEU A 113 20.03 -6.40 -8.82
CA LEU A 113 20.80 -5.97 -7.64
C LEU A 113 22.06 -6.81 -7.44
N SER A 114 21.98 -8.13 -7.70
CA SER A 114 23.14 -9.02 -7.67
C SER A 114 24.20 -8.61 -8.70
N GLY A 115 23.79 -8.36 -9.95
CA GLY A 115 24.69 -7.93 -11.02
C GLY A 115 25.33 -6.57 -10.77
N ALA A 116 24.60 -5.65 -10.12
CA ALA A 116 25.16 -4.36 -9.70
C ALA A 116 26.28 -4.52 -8.67
N ASN A 117 26.12 -5.45 -7.70
CA ASN A 117 27.15 -5.70 -6.70
C ASN A 117 28.39 -6.38 -7.29
N GLU A 118 28.23 -7.35 -8.19
CA GLU A 118 29.35 -7.95 -8.93
C GLU A 118 30.14 -6.88 -9.70
N PHE A 119 29.42 -6.02 -10.43
CA PHE A 119 30.03 -4.93 -11.17
C PHE A 119 30.79 -3.93 -10.28
N ARG A 120 30.24 -3.62 -9.09
CA ARG A 120 30.93 -2.79 -8.09
C ARG A 120 32.22 -3.44 -7.59
N GLN A 121 32.20 -4.74 -7.31
CA GLN A 121 33.38 -5.47 -6.80
C GLN A 121 34.50 -5.51 -7.84
N GLU A 122 34.15 -5.68 -9.12
CA GLU A 122 35.12 -5.67 -10.22
C GLU A 122 35.58 -4.26 -10.63
N TRP A 123 34.92 -3.19 -10.17
CA TRP A 123 35.16 -1.82 -10.63
C TRP A 123 36.64 -1.39 -10.58
N PRO A 124 37.40 -1.59 -9.47
CA PRO A 124 38.80 -1.17 -9.43
C PRO A 124 39.66 -1.84 -10.50
N ASP A 125 39.43 -3.13 -10.75
CA ASP A 125 40.16 -3.89 -11.76
C ASP A 125 39.78 -3.42 -13.18
N LEU A 126 38.50 -3.12 -13.42
CA LEU A 126 38.02 -2.59 -14.70
C LEU A 126 38.61 -1.20 -14.99
N VAL A 127 38.69 -0.33 -13.98
CA VAL A 127 39.33 1.00 -14.10
C VAL A 127 40.81 0.85 -14.40
N ALA A 128 41.51 -0.03 -13.68
CA ALA A 128 42.94 -0.28 -13.92
C ALA A 128 43.20 -0.82 -15.34
N GLU A 129 42.34 -1.73 -15.82
CA GLU A 129 42.39 -2.29 -17.17
C GLU A 129 42.17 -1.21 -18.24
N LEU A 130 41.15 -0.36 -18.07
CA LEU A 130 40.87 0.77 -18.97
C LEU A 130 42.03 1.78 -19.02
N LEU A 131 42.66 2.05 -17.88
CA LEU A 131 43.84 2.93 -17.81
C LEU A 131 45.04 2.31 -18.54
N CYS A 132 45.31 1.02 -18.33
CA CYS A 132 46.40 0.30 -19.00
C CYS A 132 46.20 0.25 -20.52
N ASN A 133 44.96 0.13 -20.98
CA ASN A 133 44.61 0.14 -22.40
C ASN A 133 44.60 1.55 -23.03
N GLY A 134 44.77 2.61 -22.23
CA GLY A 134 44.71 4.00 -22.69
C GLY A 134 43.30 4.47 -23.07
N GLU A 135 42.26 3.82 -22.57
CA GLU A 135 40.86 4.16 -22.82
C GLU A 135 40.34 5.28 -21.90
N ILE A 136 41.00 5.50 -20.77
CA ILE A 136 40.76 6.60 -19.83
C ILE A 136 42.09 7.24 -19.40
N ASP A 137 42.05 8.47 -18.91
CA ASP A 137 43.22 9.16 -18.37
C ASP A 137 43.43 8.89 -16.86
N GLU A 138 44.66 9.11 -16.38
CA GLU A 138 45.02 8.90 -14.98
C GLU A 138 44.18 9.76 -14.00
N PRO A 139 43.88 11.06 -14.29
CA PRO A 139 42.99 11.85 -13.44
C PRO A 139 41.59 11.27 -13.28
N THR A 140 40.99 10.70 -14.34
CA THR A 140 39.67 10.06 -14.28
C THR A 140 39.71 8.80 -13.41
N ALA A 141 40.73 7.95 -13.60
CA ALA A 141 40.93 6.76 -12.78
C ALA A 141 41.10 7.09 -11.29
N GLN A 142 41.89 8.12 -10.97
CA GLN A 142 42.10 8.58 -9.58
C GLN A 142 40.85 9.21 -8.96
N ARG A 143 39.99 9.85 -9.77
CA ARG A 143 38.76 10.49 -9.29
C ARG A 143 37.64 9.48 -8.99
N HIS A 144 37.62 8.37 -9.72
CA HIS A 144 36.56 7.36 -9.64
C HIS A 144 37.10 5.96 -9.28
N PRO A 145 37.81 5.80 -8.15
CA PRO A 145 38.48 4.54 -7.79
C PRO A 145 37.50 3.43 -7.39
N ALA A 146 36.25 3.77 -7.09
CA ALA A 146 35.23 2.83 -6.65
C ALA A 146 33.85 3.23 -7.19
N LEU A 147 32.97 2.24 -7.33
CA LEU A 147 31.56 2.42 -7.65
C LEU A 147 30.73 2.36 -6.37
N MET A 148 29.93 3.39 -6.12
CA MET A 148 28.95 3.40 -5.03
C MET A 148 27.57 3.09 -5.61
N ILE A 149 26.84 2.17 -4.97
CA ILE A 149 25.54 1.74 -5.47
C ILE A 149 24.48 1.77 -4.36
N ALA A 150 23.25 2.11 -4.73
CA ALA A 150 22.06 1.94 -3.91
C ALA A 150 21.00 1.17 -4.70
N GLY A 151 20.38 0.18 -4.07
CA GLY A 151 19.39 -0.70 -4.69
C GLY A 151 17.96 -0.39 -4.27
N LEU A 152 17.05 -0.29 -5.24
CA LEU A 152 15.60 -0.24 -5.03
C LEU A 152 14.96 -1.47 -5.66
N VAL A 153 14.03 -2.10 -4.93
CA VAL A 153 13.41 -3.36 -5.39
C VAL A 153 12.16 -3.07 -6.22
N GLY A 154 12.31 -3.12 -7.54
CA GLY A 154 11.22 -3.03 -8.51
C GLY A 154 10.74 -4.42 -8.93
N SER A 155 9.65 -4.89 -8.33
CA SER A 155 9.07 -6.21 -8.58
C SER A 155 7.60 -6.23 -8.15
N ILE A 156 6.74 -6.87 -8.93
CA ILE A 156 5.35 -7.12 -8.51
C ILE A 156 5.25 -8.32 -7.55
N ASP A 157 6.25 -9.21 -7.56
CA ASP A 157 6.17 -10.52 -6.91
C ASP A 157 6.23 -10.44 -5.37
N ASN A 158 6.66 -9.30 -4.83
CA ASN A 158 6.97 -9.08 -3.41
C ASN A 158 7.83 -10.19 -2.80
N ASP A 159 8.86 -10.61 -3.54
CA ASP A 159 9.64 -11.80 -3.25
C ASP A 159 10.99 -11.52 -2.58
N MET A 160 11.32 -10.25 -2.33
CA MET A 160 12.61 -9.82 -1.80
C MET A 160 12.61 -9.69 -0.28
N VAL A 161 13.47 -10.44 0.40
CA VAL A 161 13.68 -10.33 1.84
C VAL A 161 14.39 -9.02 2.17
N GLY A 162 13.95 -8.34 3.23
CA GLY A 162 14.51 -7.05 3.68
C GLY A 162 13.57 -5.86 3.47
N THR A 163 12.49 -6.05 2.70
CA THR A 163 11.40 -5.08 2.55
C THR A 163 10.05 -5.77 2.73
N ASP A 164 9.08 -5.09 3.34
CA ASP A 164 7.71 -5.58 3.53
C ASP A 164 6.88 -5.48 2.24
N MET A 165 7.21 -4.53 1.37
CA MET A 165 6.60 -4.33 0.06
C MET A 165 7.66 -3.94 -0.98
N THR A 166 7.61 -4.55 -2.16
CA THR A 166 8.40 -4.15 -3.33
C THR A 166 7.62 -3.18 -4.21
N ILE A 167 8.33 -2.33 -4.97
CA ILE A 167 7.71 -1.35 -5.88
C ILE A 167 6.89 -2.10 -6.94
N GLY A 168 5.59 -1.88 -6.94
CA GLY A 168 4.61 -2.42 -7.88
C GLY A 168 3.77 -3.57 -7.36
N ALA A 169 4.09 -4.13 -6.19
CA ALA A 169 3.33 -5.24 -5.62
C ALA A 169 1.88 -4.83 -5.27
N ASP A 170 1.68 -3.64 -4.70
CA ASP A 170 0.35 -3.12 -4.37
C ASP A 170 -0.46 -2.82 -5.64
N SER A 171 0.17 -2.21 -6.65
CA SER A 171 -0.45 -1.96 -7.95
C SER A 171 -0.85 -3.23 -8.68
N ALA A 172 -0.01 -4.28 -8.65
CA ALA A 172 -0.35 -5.58 -9.22
C ALA A 172 -1.54 -6.20 -8.49
N LEU A 173 -1.60 -6.09 -7.16
CA LEU A 173 -2.72 -6.54 -6.37
C LEU A 173 -4.03 -5.82 -6.74
N HIS A 174 -3.98 -4.51 -7.01
CA HIS A 174 -5.12 -3.77 -7.55
C HIS A 174 -5.64 -4.36 -8.88
N ARG A 175 -4.75 -4.75 -9.80
CA ARG A 175 -5.13 -5.37 -11.07
C ARG A 175 -5.76 -6.75 -10.88
N ILE A 176 -5.20 -7.55 -9.97
CA ILE A 176 -5.72 -8.90 -9.67
C ILE A 176 -7.11 -8.80 -9.05
N VAL A 177 -7.30 -7.95 -8.04
CA VAL A 177 -8.58 -7.79 -7.36
C VAL A 177 -9.65 -7.20 -8.28
N GLU A 178 -9.30 -6.25 -9.16
CA GLU A 178 -10.23 -5.76 -10.19
C GLU A 178 -10.70 -6.88 -11.12
N ALA A 179 -9.79 -7.77 -11.54
CA ALA A 179 -10.14 -8.92 -12.36
C ALA A 179 -11.01 -9.93 -11.59
N ILE A 180 -10.69 -10.20 -10.32
CA ILE A 180 -11.51 -11.07 -9.45
C ILE A 180 -12.91 -10.49 -9.28
N ASP A 181 -13.06 -9.20 -8.98
CA ASP A 181 -14.36 -8.54 -8.83
C ASP A 181 -15.17 -8.62 -10.13
N ALA A 182 -14.53 -8.39 -11.28
CA ALA A 182 -15.17 -8.51 -12.59
C ALA A 182 -15.64 -9.94 -12.88
N ILE A 183 -14.81 -10.94 -12.57
CA ILE A 183 -15.15 -12.37 -12.72
C ILE A 183 -16.25 -12.78 -11.75
N GLY A 184 -16.19 -12.33 -10.49
CA GLY A 184 -17.18 -12.65 -9.46
C GLY A 184 -18.60 -12.27 -9.89
N SER A 185 -18.77 -11.12 -10.58
CA SER A 185 -20.07 -10.70 -11.09
C SER A 185 -20.71 -11.69 -12.08
N THR A 186 -19.92 -12.23 -13.02
CA THR A 186 -20.40 -13.25 -13.97
C THR A 186 -20.45 -14.64 -13.34
N ALA A 187 -19.58 -14.94 -12.37
CA ALA A 187 -19.57 -16.21 -11.67
C ALA A 187 -20.84 -16.40 -10.84
N ALA A 188 -21.23 -15.38 -10.07
CA ALA A 188 -22.42 -15.40 -9.22
C ALA A 188 -23.73 -15.53 -10.02
N SER A 189 -23.74 -14.99 -11.25
CA SER A 189 -24.88 -15.02 -12.17
C SER A 189 -25.14 -16.42 -12.75
N HIS A 190 -24.08 -17.17 -13.05
CA HIS A 190 -24.16 -18.52 -13.62
C HIS A 190 -23.86 -19.65 -12.62
N GLN A 191 -23.64 -19.32 -11.35
CA GLN A 191 -23.22 -20.26 -10.30
C GLN A 191 -21.96 -21.07 -10.67
N ARG A 192 -21.02 -20.44 -11.38
CA ARG A 192 -19.81 -21.07 -11.93
C ARG A 192 -18.66 -21.11 -10.95
N THR A 193 -17.68 -21.94 -11.28
CA THR A 193 -16.38 -22.00 -10.59
C THR A 193 -15.30 -21.43 -11.51
N PHE A 194 -14.45 -20.58 -10.96
CA PHE A 194 -13.33 -19.99 -11.68
C PHE A 194 -12.01 -20.36 -11.02
N VAL A 195 -11.06 -20.80 -11.83
CA VAL A 195 -9.67 -20.99 -11.47
C VAL A 195 -8.89 -19.82 -12.05
N ILE A 196 -8.29 -18.99 -11.19
CA ILE A 196 -7.59 -17.77 -11.59
C ILE A 196 -6.09 -17.96 -11.35
N GLU A 197 -5.31 -17.89 -12.43
CA GLU A 197 -3.85 -17.95 -12.36
C GLU A 197 -3.26 -16.55 -12.14
N VAL A 198 -2.46 -16.42 -11.08
CA VAL A 198 -1.90 -15.15 -10.59
C VAL A 198 -0.37 -15.22 -10.63
N MET A 199 0.26 -14.12 -11.07
CA MET A 199 1.71 -14.00 -11.12
C MET A 199 2.33 -13.92 -9.72
N GLY A 200 3.63 -14.14 -9.63
CA GLY A 200 4.39 -14.11 -8.37
C GLY A 200 5.70 -14.87 -8.43
N ARG A 201 6.06 -15.42 -9.59
CA ARG A 201 7.21 -16.26 -9.88
C ARG A 201 7.29 -17.48 -8.95
N ARG A 202 8.02 -17.36 -7.85
CA ARG A 202 8.17 -18.38 -6.80
C ARG A 202 7.68 -17.86 -5.44
N CYS A 203 6.80 -16.87 -5.48
CA CYS A 203 6.25 -16.18 -4.33
C CYS A 203 4.71 -16.27 -4.36
N GLY A 204 4.14 -16.67 -3.23
CA GLY A 204 2.70 -16.75 -3.01
C GLY A 204 2.08 -15.45 -2.50
N TYR A 205 2.83 -14.34 -2.41
CA TYR A 205 2.32 -13.07 -1.87
C TYR A 205 1.11 -12.55 -2.62
N LEU A 206 1.22 -12.32 -3.93
CA LEU A 206 0.11 -11.85 -4.75
C LEU A 206 -1.08 -12.84 -4.74
N PRO A 207 -0.90 -14.16 -4.96
CA PRO A 207 -1.97 -15.15 -4.83
C PRO A 207 -2.68 -15.14 -3.47
N LEU A 208 -1.94 -15.12 -2.36
CA LEU A 208 -2.52 -15.14 -1.02
C LEU A 208 -3.28 -13.85 -0.70
N MET A 209 -2.65 -12.69 -0.95
CA MET A 209 -3.27 -11.40 -0.64
C MET A 209 -4.49 -11.15 -1.53
N SER A 210 -4.45 -11.57 -2.80
CA SER A 210 -5.60 -11.50 -3.69
C SER A 210 -6.70 -12.49 -3.31
N ALA A 211 -6.37 -13.66 -2.75
CA ALA A 211 -7.37 -14.59 -2.22
C ALA A 211 -8.15 -13.96 -1.06
N ILE A 212 -7.45 -13.29 -0.16
CA ILE A 212 -8.07 -12.60 0.99
C ILE A 212 -8.88 -11.39 0.52
N ALA A 213 -8.29 -10.53 -0.31
CA ALA A 213 -8.93 -9.32 -0.83
C ALA A 213 -10.05 -9.61 -1.85
N GLY A 214 -9.99 -10.74 -2.53
CA GLY A 214 -11.00 -11.20 -3.49
C GLY A 214 -12.07 -12.09 -2.88
N GLY A 215 -11.88 -12.58 -1.65
CA GLY A 215 -12.83 -13.48 -1.00
C GLY A 215 -12.83 -14.90 -1.56
N ALA A 216 -11.71 -15.36 -2.11
CA ALA A 216 -11.56 -16.68 -2.72
C ALA A 216 -11.78 -17.83 -1.72
N ASP A 217 -12.13 -18.99 -2.26
CA ASP A 217 -12.43 -20.21 -1.51
C ASP A 217 -11.17 -21.03 -1.22
N TYR A 218 -10.21 -21.00 -2.15
CA TYR A 218 -8.99 -21.80 -2.03
C TYR A 218 -7.81 -21.11 -2.70
N VAL A 219 -6.61 -21.29 -2.15
CA VAL A 219 -5.38 -20.72 -2.71
C VAL A 219 -4.26 -21.76 -2.73
N LEU A 220 -3.54 -21.84 -3.83
CA LEU A 220 -2.38 -22.72 -4.03
C LEU A 220 -1.12 -21.86 -4.17
N ILE A 221 -0.20 -21.95 -3.20
CA ILE A 221 1.03 -21.16 -3.13
C ILE A 221 2.28 -22.05 -3.01
N PRO A 222 3.44 -21.62 -3.55
CA PRO A 222 4.68 -22.39 -3.48
C PRO A 222 5.26 -22.55 -2.07
N GLU A 223 5.00 -21.60 -1.16
CA GLU A 223 5.53 -21.64 0.21
C GLU A 223 4.81 -22.66 1.10
N SER A 224 3.58 -23.03 0.74
CA SER A 224 2.79 -24.05 1.43
C SER A 224 2.19 -25.02 0.41
N PRO A 225 3.00 -25.90 -0.20
CA PRO A 225 2.51 -26.91 -1.14
C PRO A 225 1.45 -27.79 -0.48
N PRO A 226 0.34 -28.05 -1.19
CA PRO A 226 -0.76 -28.81 -0.61
C PRO A 226 -0.31 -30.25 -0.27
N PRO A 227 -0.84 -30.85 0.82
CA PRO A 227 -0.58 -32.25 1.16
C PRO A 227 -1.27 -33.21 0.17
N ASP A 228 -0.94 -34.50 0.25
CA ASP A 228 -1.63 -35.53 -0.54
C ASP A 228 -3.14 -35.55 -0.21
N GLY A 229 -3.98 -35.74 -1.23
CA GLY A 229 -5.44 -35.71 -1.09
C GLY A 229 -6.04 -34.30 -0.98
N TRP A 230 -5.27 -33.28 -1.36
CA TRP A 230 -5.76 -31.89 -1.37
C TRP A 230 -6.86 -31.67 -2.40
N GLU A 231 -6.87 -32.45 -3.48
CA GLU A 231 -7.92 -32.38 -4.49
C GLU A 231 -9.29 -32.71 -3.86
N GLU A 232 -9.36 -33.76 -3.02
CA GLU A 232 -10.57 -34.16 -2.30
C GLU A 232 -10.94 -33.08 -1.28
N HIS A 233 -9.96 -32.61 -0.52
CA HIS A 233 -10.16 -31.56 0.49
C HIS A 233 -10.71 -30.27 -0.12
N MET A 234 -10.14 -29.81 -1.23
CA MET A 234 -10.61 -28.63 -1.97
C MET A 234 -12.05 -28.83 -2.43
N CYS A 235 -12.37 -29.96 -3.09
CA CYS A 235 -13.72 -30.23 -3.55
C CYS A 235 -14.73 -30.30 -2.39
N GLU A 236 -14.35 -30.87 -1.25
CA GLU A 236 -15.20 -30.87 -0.06
C GLU A 236 -15.44 -29.47 0.51
N LEU A 237 -14.41 -28.63 0.56
CA LEU A 237 -14.50 -27.25 1.03
C LEU A 237 -15.48 -26.46 0.15
N LEU A 238 -15.30 -26.49 -1.18
CA LEU A 238 -16.19 -25.80 -2.12
C LEU A 238 -17.65 -26.27 -2.00
N ARG A 239 -17.87 -27.59 -1.89
CA ARG A 239 -19.21 -28.15 -1.72
C ARG A 239 -19.89 -27.65 -0.45
N ARG A 240 -19.14 -27.51 0.65
CA ARG A 240 -19.66 -26.99 1.93
C ARG A 240 -19.98 -25.51 1.84
N ASP A 241 -19.11 -24.72 1.23
CA ASP A 241 -19.34 -23.28 1.07
C ASP A 241 -20.56 -22.99 0.21
N ARG A 242 -20.75 -23.75 -0.88
CA ARG A 242 -21.99 -23.69 -1.67
C ARG A 242 -23.22 -24.05 -0.86
N ALA A 243 -23.16 -25.10 -0.05
CA ALA A 243 -24.25 -25.48 0.85
C ALA A 243 -24.52 -24.41 1.94
N ALA A 244 -23.52 -23.61 2.31
CA ALA A 244 -23.63 -22.49 3.25
C ALA A 244 -24.16 -21.20 2.61
N GLY A 245 -24.50 -21.21 1.31
CA GLY A 245 -25.16 -20.11 0.62
C GLY A 245 -24.33 -19.40 -0.45
N ARG A 246 -23.06 -19.80 -0.64
CA ARG A 246 -22.19 -19.22 -1.67
C ARG A 246 -22.65 -19.61 -3.08
N ARG A 247 -22.74 -18.64 -4.00
CA ARG A 247 -23.26 -18.85 -5.36
C ARG A 247 -22.17 -19.26 -6.34
N ASP A 248 -20.97 -18.75 -6.17
CA ASP A 248 -19.82 -18.91 -7.05
C ASP A 248 -18.59 -19.34 -6.25
N SER A 249 -17.65 -20.04 -6.89
CA SER A 249 -16.40 -20.46 -6.26
C SER A 249 -15.21 -19.94 -7.05
N ILE A 250 -14.22 -19.41 -6.34
CA ILE A 250 -13.00 -18.86 -6.89
C ILE A 250 -11.81 -19.58 -6.25
N VAL A 251 -11.01 -20.24 -7.08
CA VAL A 251 -9.76 -20.87 -6.69
C VAL A 251 -8.61 -20.09 -7.31
N ILE A 252 -7.68 -19.62 -6.48
CA ILE A 252 -6.50 -18.89 -6.94
C ILE A 252 -5.29 -19.83 -6.99
N VAL A 253 -4.60 -19.82 -8.13
CA VAL A 253 -3.42 -20.64 -8.38
C VAL A 253 -2.24 -19.71 -8.65
N ALA A 254 -1.19 -19.80 -7.83
CA ALA A 254 0.07 -19.12 -8.11
C ALA A 254 0.72 -19.72 -9.37
N GLU A 255 1.35 -18.91 -10.22
CA GLU A 255 2.10 -19.42 -11.38
C GLU A 255 3.24 -20.37 -10.96
N GLY A 256 3.76 -20.22 -9.74
CA GLY A 256 4.76 -21.09 -9.13
C GLY A 256 4.19 -22.24 -8.28
N ALA A 257 2.88 -22.49 -8.29
CA ALA A 257 2.26 -23.53 -7.48
C ALA A 257 2.80 -24.92 -7.84
N GLN A 258 3.08 -25.72 -6.81
CA GLN A 258 3.61 -27.08 -6.95
C GLN A 258 3.13 -27.97 -5.80
N SER A 259 3.14 -29.29 -6.03
CA SER A 259 2.91 -30.30 -5.00
C SER A 259 4.13 -30.48 -4.11
N ARG A 260 3.98 -31.21 -2.98
CA ARG A 260 5.12 -31.58 -2.12
C ARG A 260 6.16 -32.46 -2.80
N ALA A 261 5.78 -33.16 -3.87
CA ALA A 261 6.67 -33.92 -4.73
C ALA A 261 7.43 -33.03 -5.76
N GLY A 262 7.19 -31.72 -5.77
CA GLY A 262 7.82 -30.77 -6.69
C GLY A 262 7.21 -30.77 -8.09
N GLN A 263 6.04 -31.40 -8.29
CA GLN A 263 5.33 -31.37 -9.56
C GLN A 263 4.53 -30.06 -9.67
N PRO A 264 4.63 -29.30 -10.77
CA PRO A 264 3.84 -28.08 -10.97
C PRO A 264 2.34 -28.37 -10.93
N ILE A 265 1.57 -27.49 -10.28
CA ILE A 265 0.11 -27.54 -10.24
C ILE A 265 -0.41 -26.44 -11.17
N SER A 266 -0.89 -26.82 -12.36
CA SER A 266 -1.42 -25.86 -13.34
C SER A 266 -2.89 -25.52 -13.05
N ALA A 267 -3.31 -24.34 -13.50
CA ALA A 267 -4.72 -23.94 -13.42
C ALA A 267 -5.65 -24.89 -14.20
N ASP A 268 -5.18 -25.46 -15.31
CA ASP A 268 -5.97 -26.45 -16.07
C ASP A 268 -6.13 -27.77 -15.32
N TYR A 269 -5.11 -28.23 -14.59
CA TYR A 269 -5.24 -29.42 -13.73
C TYR A 269 -6.29 -29.20 -12.65
N VAL A 270 -6.26 -28.05 -11.97
CA VAL A 270 -7.28 -27.69 -10.97
C VAL A 270 -8.69 -27.66 -11.60
N ARG A 271 -8.83 -27.12 -12.81
CA ARG A 271 -10.11 -27.14 -13.56
C ARG A 271 -10.60 -28.57 -13.78
N GLN A 272 -9.75 -29.47 -14.28
CA GLN A 272 -10.10 -30.87 -14.52
C GLN A 272 -10.57 -31.57 -13.24
N VAL A 273 -9.85 -31.37 -12.12
CA VAL A 273 -10.23 -31.91 -10.81
C VAL A 273 -11.63 -31.45 -10.39
N LEU A 274 -11.95 -30.16 -10.58
CA LEU A 274 -13.25 -29.60 -10.22
C LEU A 274 -14.38 -30.12 -11.12
N GLU A 275 -14.14 -30.23 -12.44
CA GLU A 275 -15.12 -30.78 -13.39
C GLU A 275 -15.40 -32.26 -13.11
N GLU A 276 -14.38 -33.08 -12.90
CA GLU A 276 -14.51 -34.52 -12.69
C GLU A 276 -15.19 -34.86 -11.35
N ARG A 277 -14.86 -34.13 -10.27
CA ARG A 277 -15.28 -34.49 -8.90
C ARG A 277 -16.51 -33.74 -8.40
N LEU A 278 -16.75 -32.53 -8.90
CA LEU A 278 -17.92 -31.73 -8.54
C LEU A 278 -18.98 -31.67 -9.64
N GLY A 279 -18.63 -31.97 -10.89
CA GLY A 279 -19.54 -31.82 -12.03
C GLY A 279 -19.89 -30.35 -12.32
N GLU A 280 -19.05 -29.41 -11.88
CA GLU A 280 -19.30 -27.97 -11.99
C GLU A 280 -18.76 -27.39 -13.30
N ASP A 281 -19.49 -26.43 -13.87
CA ASP A 281 -19.02 -25.65 -15.03
C ASP A 281 -17.86 -24.74 -14.61
N THR A 282 -16.63 -25.22 -14.83
CA THR A 282 -15.40 -24.57 -14.37
C THR A 282 -14.70 -23.85 -15.51
N ARG A 283 -14.15 -22.66 -15.24
CA ARG A 283 -13.41 -21.85 -16.22
C ARG A 283 -12.06 -21.46 -15.67
N VAL A 284 -11.06 -21.38 -16.56
CA VAL A 284 -9.71 -20.92 -16.24
C VAL A 284 -9.53 -19.52 -16.78
N THR A 285 -9.01 -18.63 -15.94
CA THR A 285 -8.58 -17.29 -16.35
C THR A 285 -7.12 -17.10 -15.98
N ILE A 286 -6.27 -16.97 -16.98
CA ILE A 286 -4.86 -16.60 -16.79
C ILE A 286 -4.74 -15.10 -16.97
N LEU A 287 -4.52 -14.36 -15.87
CA LEU A 287 -4.47 -12.89 -15.93
C LEU A 287 -3.27 -12.41 -16.75
N GLY A 288 -2.13 -13.09 -16.63
CA GLY A 288 -0.90 -12.74 -17.35
C GLY A 288 -0.45 -11.30 -17.05
N HIS A 289 0.06 -10.62 -18.08
CA HIS A 289 0.79 -9.36 -17.93
C HIS A 289 -0.08 -8.13 -17.60
N VAL A 290 -1.41 -8.25 -17.55
CA VAL A 290 -2.28 -7.18 -17.03
C VAL A 290 -1.91 -6.80 -15.59
N GLN A 291 -1.28 -7.72 -14.86
CA GLN A 291 -0.77 -7.54 -13.50
C GLN A 291 0.47 -6.64 -13.43
N ARG A 292 1.25 -6.51 -14.51
CA ARG A 292 2.43 -5.62 -14.60
C ARG A 292 2.09 -4.25 -15.18
N GLY A 293 1.03 -4.18 -15.97
CA GLY A 293 0.59 -2.98 -16.67
C GLY A 293 -0.30 -2.05 -15.83
N GLY A 294 -0.62 -0.90 -16.42
CA GLY A 294 -1.53 0.07 -15.83
C GLY A 294 -0.84 1.12 -14.96
N THR A 295 -1.66 2.05 -14.48
CA THR A 295 -1.24 3.17 -13.66
C THR A 295 -0.91 2.70 -12.23
N PRO A 296 0.19 3.16 -11.60
CA PRO A 296 0.51 2.77 -10.23
C PRO A 296 -0.51 3.29 -9.22
N SER A 297 -0.74 2.49 -8.17
CA SER A 297 -1.55 2.86 -7.02
C SER A 297 -0.96 4.06 -6.27
N ALA A 298 -1.77 4.69 -5.42
CA ALA A 298 -1.27 5.80 -4.59
C ALA A 298 -0.15 5.35 -3.64
N PHE A 299 -0.23 4.13 -3.12
CA PHE A 299 0.79 3.54 -2.28
C PHE A 299 2.12 3.40 -3.03
N ASP A 300 2.12 2.75 -4.21
CA ASP A 300 3.36 2.55 -4.97
C ASP A 300 3.98 3.86 -5.45
N ARG A 301 3.17 4.88 -5.77
CA ARG A 301 3.67 6.22 -6.09
C ARG A 301 4.34 6.88 -4.89
N GLY A 302 3.65 6.90 -3.75
CA GLY A 302 4.14 7.52 -2.53
C GLY A 302 5.39 6.82 -2.00
N MET A 303 5.31 5.51 -1.80
CA MET A 303 6.43 4.68 -1.33
C MET A 303 7.65 4.81 -2.24
N SER A 304 7.49 4.62 -3.56
CA SER A 304 8.63 4.71 -4.50
C SER A 304 9.28 6.09 -4.49
N THR A 305 8.50 7.15 -4.29
CA THR A 305 9.03 8.52 -4.14
C THR A 305 9.91 8.63 -2.89
N LEU A 306 9.47 8.06 -1.76
CA LEU A 306 10.26 8.04 -0.53
C LEU A 306 11.56 7.24 -0.69
N LEU A 307 11.48 6.07 -1.33
CA LEU A 307 12.64 5.20 -1.56
C LEU A 307 13.66 5.86 -2.49
N GLY A 308 13.21 6.50 -3.57
CA GLY A 308 14.08 7.22 -4.50
C GLY A 308 14.77 8.41 -3.85
N TYR A 309 14.08 9.15 -2.98
CA TYR A 309 14.67 10.24 -2.20
C TYR A 309 15.82 9.73 -1.33
N VAL A 310 15.57 8.66 -0.56
CA VAL A 310 16.57 8.10 0.36
C VAL A 310 17.72 7.40 -0.37
N ALA A 311 17.49 6.81 -1.55
CA ALA A 311 18.56 6.22 -2.36
C ALA A 311 19.60 7.25 -2.81
N VAL A 312 19.17 8.49 -3.09
CA VAL A 312 20.09 9.59 -3.42
C VAL A 312 20.91 10.00 -2.20
N GLU A 313 20.27 10.17 -1.04
CA GLU A 313 21.00 10.45 0.21
C GLU A 313 22.05 9.37 0.50
N GLU A 314 21.67 8.10 0.33
CA GLU A 314 22.54 6.96 0.57
C GLU A 314 23.75 6.96 -0.36
N VAL A 315 23.54 7.05 -1.67
CA VAL A 315 24.63 6.93 -2.65
C VAL A 315 25.57 8.16 -2.61
N LEU A 316 25.07 9.32 -2.19
CA LEU A 316 25.89 10.52 -2.01
C LEU A 316 26.73 10.48 -0.74
N ALA A 317 26.21 9.89 0.33
CA ALA A 317 26.93 9.66 1.59
C ALA A 317 27.92 8.48 1.51
N ALA A 318 27.69 7.53 0.61
CA ALA A 318 28.54 6.36 0.44
C ALA A 318 29.99 6.70 0.08
N THR A 319 30.90 5.93 0.66
CA THR A 319 32.34 5.92 0.43
C THR A 319 32.78 4.58 -0.18
N PRO A 320 34.03 4.43 -0.67
CA PRO A 320 34.51 3.15 -1.19
C PRO A 320 34.32 1.97 -0.23
N ASP A 321 34.49 2.21 1.08
CA ASP A 321 34.37 1.21 2.13
C ASP A 321 32.91 0.96 2.58
N SER A 322 31.96 1.78 2.11
CA SER A 322 30.55 1.63 2.48
C SER A 322 29.96 0.35 1.86
N GLU A 323 29.23 -0.41 2.66
CA GLU A 323 28.49 -1.57 2.17
C GLU A 323 27.27 -1.13 1.35
N PRO A 324 27.06 -1.69 0.14
CA PRO A 324 25.88 -1.39 -0.66
C PRO A 324 24.58 -1.64 0.09
N GLN A 325 23.72 -0.64 0.12
CA GLN A 325 22.41 -0.75 0.77
C GLN A 325 21.31 -0.98 -0.26
N MET A 326 20.36 -1.85 0.09
CA MET A 326 19.03 -1.88 -0.47
C MET A 326 18.11 -1.00 0.38
N ILE A 327 17.39 -0.09 -0.27
CA ILE A 327 16.41 0.77 0.37
C ILE A 327 15.03 0.16 0.14
N GLY A 328 14.35 -0.14 1.23
CA GLY A 328 13.00 -0.69 1.23
C GLY A 328 12.16 -0.08 2.33
N ILE A 329 11.01 -0.69 2.59
CA ILE A 329 10.19 -0.35 3.75
C ILE A 329 10.15 -1.52 4.72
N ARG A 330 10.19 -1.21 6.02
CA ARG A 330 9.91 -2.17 7.08
C ARG A 330 9.09 -1.47 8.13
N HIS A 331 8.03 -2.11 8.63
CA HIS A 331 7.20 -1.54 9.67
C HIS A 331 6.60 -0.18 9.27
N ASN A 332 6.26 0.00 7.99
CA ASN A 332 5.78 1.27 7.42
C ASN A 332 6.78 2.44 7.63
N ARG A 333 8.09 2.13 7.65
CA ARG A 333 9.20 3.09 7.75
C ARG A 333 10.25 2.74 6.70
N ILE A 334 11.03 3.73 6.28
CA ILE A 334 12.14 3.50 5.36
C ILE A 334 13.23 2.72 6.09
N GLN A 335 13.71 1.65 5.48
CA GLN A 335 14.78 0.81 5.99
C GLN A 335 15.91 0.74 4.98
N ARG A 336 17.14 0.80 5.50
CA ARG A 336 18.38 0.49 4.77
C ARG A 336 18.85 -0.88 5.22
N ALA A 337 19.08 -1.80 4.30
CA ALA A 337 19.57 -3.13 4.62
C ALA A 337 20.74 -3.50 3.70
N PRO A 338 21.74 -4.27 4.18
CA PRO A 338 22.82 -4.77 3.34
C PRO A 338 22.28 -5.51 2.11
N LEU A 339 22.62 -5.02 0.92
CA LEU A 339 22.04 -5.49 -0.34
C LEU A 339 22.25 -6.99 -0.52
N MET A 340 23.48 -7.47 -0.34
CA MET A 340 23.82 -8.87 -0.57
C MET A 340 23.21 -9.81 0.47
N GLN A 341 23.11 -9.37 1.73
CA GLN A 341 22.40 -10.14 2.76
C GLN A 341 20.95 -10.39 2.35
N CYS A 342 20.27 -9.37 1.84
CA CYS A 342 18.89 -9.47 1.37
C CYS A 342 18.75 -10.41 0.14
N VAL A 343 19.68 -10.31 -0.82
CA VAL A 343 19.72 -11.21 -1.99
C VAL A 343 19.92 -12.66 -1.56
N GLU A 344 20.86 -12.93 -0.66
CA GLU A 344 21.17 -14.28 -0.17
C GLU A 344 19.99 -14.89 0.60
N GLN A 345 19.36 -14.11 1.48
CA GLN A 345 18.16 -14.54 2.19
C GLN A 345 16.98 -14.82 1.25
N THR A 346 16.84 -14.03 0.18
CA THR A 346 15.83 -14.26 -0.86
C THR A 346 16.06 -15.60 -1.59
N ARG A 347 17.31 -15.90 -1.96
CA ARG A 347 17.67 -17.19 -2.56
C ARG A 347 17.48 -18.36 -1.60
N ALA A 348 17.67 -18.14 -0.30
CA ALA A 348 17.47 -19.17 0.73
C ALA A 348 16.01 -19.66 0.78
N VAL A 349 15.02 -18.83 0.45
CA VAL A 349 13.61 -19.26 0.37
C VAL A 349 13.44 -20.41 -0.63
N ALA A 350 14.00 -20.28 -1.83
CA ALA A 350 13.91 -21.31 -2.85
C ALA A 350 14.63 -22.61 -2.42
N GLN A 351 15.76 -22.48 -1.72
CA GLN A 351 16.49 -23.63 -1.17
C GLN A 351 15.68 -24.36 -0.10
N LYS A 352 14.98 -23.61 0.77
CA LYS A 352 14.11 -24.16 1.81
C LYS A 352 12.94 -24.94 1.22
N ILE A 353 12.28 -24.38 0.20
CA ILE A 353 11.21 -25.07 -0.53
C ILE A 353 11.73 -26.35 -1.19
N ALA A 354 12.91 -26.30 -1.84
CA ALA A 354 13.51 -27.47 -2.47
C ALA A 354 13.90 -28.57 -1.45
N ALA A 355 14.29 -28.16 -0.24
CA ALA A 355 14.59 -29.06 0.88
C ALA A 355 13.32 -29.52 1.65
N GLN A 356 12.12 -29.18 1.17
CA GLN A 356 10.83 -29.46 1.82
C GLN A 356 10.70 -28.84 3.23
N ASP A 357 11.50 -27.82 3.56
CA ASP A 357 11.38 -27.02 4.79
C ASP A 357 10.41 -25.85 4.55
N TYR A 358 9.12 -26.17 4.43
CA TYR A 358 8.07 -25.20 4.14
C TYR A 358 7.83 -24.22 5.30
N ALA A 359 7.97 -24.69 6.55
CA ALA A 359 7.88 -23.81 7.72
C ALA A 359 8.99 -22.75 7.71
N GLY A 360 10.22 -23.15 7.36
CA GLY A 360 11.33 -22.20 7.17
C GLY A 360 11.09 -21.24 6.01
N ALA A 361 10.51 -21.69 4.90
CA ALA A 361 10.16 -20.84 3.76
C ALA A 361 9.10 -19.79 4.13
N MET A 362 8.02 -20.20 4.80
CA MET A 362 6.97 -19.30 5.33
C MET A 362 7.55 -18.28 6.32
N ALA A 363 8.44 -18.71 7.22
CA ALA A 363 9.08 -17.83 8.18
C ALA A 363 9.97 -16.76 7.53
N LEU A 364 10.69 -17.11 6.45
CA LEU A 364 11.52 -16.16 5.70
C LEU A 364 10.70 -15.11 4.93
N ARG A 365 9.46 -15.42 4.52
CA ARG A 365 8.50 -14.43 3.99
C ARG A 365 7.99 -13.45 5.05
N GLY A 366 8.19 -13.77 6.33
CA GLY A 366 7.85 -12.91 7.46
C GLY A 366 6.58 -13.34 8.19
N GLY A 367 6.48 -12.95 9.46
CA GLY A 367 5.36 -13.32 10.34
C GLY A 367 3.99 -12.86 9.82
N SER A 368 3.95 -11.67 9.20
CA SER A 368 2.74 -11.12 8.55
C SER A 368 2.21 -12.04 7.44
N PHE A 369 3.09 -12.61 6.60
CA PHE A 369 2.68 -13.52 5.53
C PHE A 369 2.10 -14.82 6.09
N THR A 370 2.78 -15.40 7.09
CA THR A 370 2.33 -16.64 7.76
C THR A 370 1.00 -16.44 8.48
N GLU A 371 0.85 -15.32 9.18
CA GLU A 371 -0.40 -14.96 9.85
C GLU A 371 -1.57 -14.83 8.88
N MET A 372 -1.37 -14.13 7.75
CA MET A 372 -2.43 -13.99 6.75
C MET A 372 -2.80 -15.32 6.10
N PHE A 373 -1.86 -16.25 5.94
CA PHE A 373 -2.15 -17.59 5.41
C PHE A 373 -3.04 -18.40 6.36
N GLU A 374 -2.74 -18.39 7.67
CA GLU A 374 -3.59 -19.07 8.66
C GLU A 374 -4.93 -18.35 8.89
N MET A 375 -5.00 -17.03 8.72
CA MET A 375 -6.26 -16.30 8.67
C MET A 375 -7.10 -16.69 7.45
N PHE A 376 -6.49 -16.79 6.27
CA PHE A 376 -7.17 -17.19 5.05
C PHE A 376 -7.84 -18.56 5.20
N LYS A 377 -7.11 -19.56 5.71
CA LYS A 377 -7.66 -20.91 5.92
C LYS A 377 -8.92 -20.92 6.78
N ARG A 378 -8.95 -20.10 7.84
CA ARG A 378 -10.14 -19.94 8.72
C ARG A 378 -11.28 -19.18 8.04
N LEU A 379 -10.98 -18.22 7.15
CA LEU A 379 -11.99 -17.47 6.39
C LEU A 379 -12.59 -18.25 5.22
N ALA A 380 -11.85 -19.25 4.74
CA ALA A 380 -12.21 -20.13 3.64
C ALA A 380 -13.07 -21.31 4.10
N GLU A 381 -12.97 -21.77 5.34
CA GLU A 381 -13.72 -22.95 5.81
C GLU A 381 -14.96 -22.57 6.64
N ALA A 382 -16.15 -22.88 6.12
CA ALA A 382 -17.42 -22.64 6.83
C ALA A 382 -17.60 -23.46 8.13
N ARG A 383 -16.77 -24.48 8.36
CA ARG A 383 -16.80 -25.28 9.59
C ARG A 383 -15.90 -24.65 10.64
N PRO A 384 -16.38 -24.48 11.89
CA PRO A 384 -15.53 -24.03 12.97
C PRO A 384 -14.33 -24.95 13.18
N SER A 385 -13.14 -24.35 13.25
CA SER A 385 -11.90 -25.06 13.61
C SER A 385 -11.87 -25.47 15.08
N VAL A 386 -12.69 -24.84 15.92
CA VAL A 386 -12.85 -25.21 17.34
C VAL A 386 -14.20 -25.87 17.59
N ALA A 387 -14.23 -26.78 18.56
CA ALA A 387 -15.49 -27.35 19.03
C ALA A 387 -16.38 -26.23 19.61
N PRO A 388 -17.65 -26.12 19.21
CA PRO A 388 -18.54 -25.09 19.73
C PRO A 388 -18.61 -25.19 21.27
N PRO A 389 -18.42 -24.09 22.00
CA PRO A 389 -18.51 -24.10 23.45
C PRO A 389 -19.93 -24.49 23.88
N THR A 390 -20.05 -25.12 25.06
CA THR A 390 -21.35 -25.53 25.64
C THR A 390 -22.32 -24.35 25.80
N ARG A 391 -21.80 -23.12 25.89
CA ARG A 391 -22.57 -21.88 25.82
C ARG A 391 -21.85 -20.87 24.91
N PRO A 392 -22.28 -20.73 23.64
CA PRO A 392 -21.79 -19.69 22.73
C PRO A 392 -21.94 -18.31 23.33
N ARG A 393 -20.90 -17.48 23.21
CA ARG A 393 -20.97 -16.06 23.57
C ARG A 393 -21.60 -15.28 22.43
N ARG A 394 -22.34 -14.22 22.75
CA ARG A 394 -23.05 -13.39 21.77
C ARG A 394 -22.29 -12.08 21.57
N LEU A 395 -21.65 -11.94 20.41
CA LEU A 395 -20.90 -10.73 20.07
C LEU A 395 -21.73 -9.87 19.12
N ALA A 396 -21.92 -8.60 19.44
CA ALA A 396 -22.58 -7.64 18.56
C ALA A 396 -21.56 -6.83 17.75
N ILE A 397 -21.87 -6.60 16.48
CA ILE A 397 -21.10 -5.77 15.55
C ILE A 397 -21.95 -4.56 15.17
N ILE A 398 -21.37 -3.36 15.33
CA ILE A 398 -22.06 -2.10 15.08
C ILE A 398 -21.17 -1.15 14.28
N HIS A 399 -21.77 -0.43 13.34
CA HIS A 399 -21.13 0.67 12.64
C HIS A 399 -21.42 2.00 13.33
N ALA A 400 -20.43 2.88 13.45
CA ALA A 400 -20.62 4.23 13.97
C ALA A 400 -19.73 5.28 13.28
N GLY A 401 -20.35 6.34 12.76
CA GLY A 401 -19.65 7.43 12.05
C GLY A 401 -20.01 7.54 10.58
N GLY A 402 -19.11 8.16 9.82
CA GLY A 402 -19.25 8.28 8.37
C GLY A 402 -18.91 6.97 7.66
N LEU A 403 -19.28 6.90 6.37
CA LEU A 403 -18.93 5.77 5.52
C LEU A 403 -17.41 5.75 5.26
N ALA A 404 -16.83 4.55 5.33
CA ALA A 404 -15.47 4.27 4.93
C ALA A 404 -15.43 2.95 4.14
N PRO A 405 -14.76 2.90 2.97
CA PRO A 405 -14.54 1.66 2.26
C PRO A 405 -13.81 0.65 3.13
N GLY A 406 -14.31 -0.58 3.21
CA GLY A 406 -13.71 -1.63 4.04
C GLY A 406 -14.48 -1.94 5.32
N MET A 407 -15.54 -1.19 5.67
CA MET A 407 -16.44 -1.55 6.76
C MET A 407 -17.09 -2.93 6.54
N ASN A 408 -17.62 -3.19 5.33
CA ASN A 408 -18.22 -4.49 4.99
C ASN A 408 -17.20 -5.66 5.04
N PRO A 409 -15.98 -5.54 4.46
CA PRO A 409 -14.91 -6.51 4.67
C PRO A 409 -14.59 -6.79 6.15
N ALA A 410 -14.56 -5.75 6.99
CA ALA A 410 -14.31 -5.91 8.43
C ALA A 410 -15.42 -6.73 9.09
N VAL A 411 -16.69 -6.43 8.80
CA VAL A 411 -17.83 -7.20 9.31
C VAL A 411 -17.77 -8.65 8.82
N ARG A 412 -17.53 -8.87 7.52
CA ARG A 412 -17.41 -10.24 6.97
C ARG A 412 -16.35 -11.05 7.70
N ALA A 413 -15.16 -10.48 7.87
CA ALA A 413 -14.07 -11.16 8.56
C ALA A 413 -14.42 -11.43 10.03
N ALA A 414 -14.98 -10.44 10.74
CA ALA A 414 -15.42 -10.61 12.12
C ALA A 414 -16.49 -11.69 12.27
N VAL A 415 -17.46 -11.76 11.34
CA VAL A 415 -18.52 -12.77 11.37
C VAL A 415 -17.94 -14.16 11.17
N ARG A 416 -17.18 -14.38 10.09
CA ARG A 416 -16.63 -15.70 9.77
C ARG A 416 -15.68 -16.20 10.84
N LEU A 417 -14.79 -15.33 11.35
CA LEU A 417 -13.83 -15.70 12.39
C LEU A 417 -14.48 -15.84 13.76
N GLY A 418 -15.55 -15.10 14.05
CA GLY A 418 -16.34 -15.30 15.26
C GLY A 418 -17.07 -16.65 15.26
N LEU A 419 -17.65 -17.02 14.11
CA LEU A 419 -18.31 -18.32 13.92
C LEU A 419 -17.30 -19.45 14.01
N ASP A 420 -16.10 -19.27 13.44
CA ASP A 420 -14.97 -20.19 13.57
C ASP A 420 -14.58 -20.46 15.02
N ARG A 421 -14.79 -19.48 15.91
CA ARG A 421 -14.57 -19.58 17.36
C ARG A 421 -15.78 -20.08 18.16
N GLY A 422 -16.87 -20.42 17.48
CA GLY A 422 -18.09 -20.92 18.10
C GLY A 422 -18.94 -19.85 18.79
N HIS A 423 -18.75 -18.57 18.45
CA HIS A 423 -19.59 -17.47 18.94
C HIS A 423 -20.86 -17.32 18.11
N THR A 424 -21.88 -16.68 18.68
CA THR A 424 -23.04 -16.17 17.95
C THR A 424 -22.81 -14.70 17.61
N LEU A 425 -22.97 -14.34 16.34
CA LEU A 425 -22.64 -13.01 15.84
C LEU A 425 -23.92 -12.25 15.54
N LEU A 426 -24.03 -11.03 16.05
CA LEU A 426 -25.20 -10.18 15.90
C LEU A 426 -24.82 -8.91 15.12
N GLY A 427 -25.54 -8.64 14.03
CA GLY A 427 -25.45 -7.38 13.29
C GLY A 427 -26.46 -6.37 13.81
N VAL A 428 -26.00 -5.16 14.15
CA VAL A 428 -26.89 -4.06 14.54
C VAL A 428 -27.16 -3.15 13.34
N ARG A 429 -28.42 -3.11 12.86
CA ARG A 429 -28.80 -2.29 11.71
C ARG A 429 -29.17 -0.86 12.10
N GLY A 430 -28.45 0.12 11.57
CA GLY A 430 -28.71 1.54 11.82
C GLY A 430 -28.00 2.10 13.06
N SER A 431 -26.80 1.59 13.35
CA SER A 431 -25.93 2.08 14.44
C SER A 431 -26.61 2.03 15.81
N PHE A 432 -26.25 2.93 16.74
CA PHE A 432 -26.74 2.90 18.12
C PHE A 432 -28.26 3.12 18.23
N GLN A 433 -28.85 3.90 17.33
CA GLN A 433 -30.30 4.01 17.27
C GLN A 433 -30.93 2.65 16.92
N GLY A 434 -30.35 1.92 15.97
CA GLY A 434 -30.71 0.54 15.67
C GLY A 434 -30.66 -0.40 16.87
N LEU A 435 -29.61 -0.28 17.71
CA LEU A 435 -29.49 -1.05 18.96
C LEU A 435 -30.64 -0.73 19.91
N ILE A 436 -30.95 0.56 20.12
CA ILE A 436 -32.04 1.01 20.98
C ILE A 436 -33.40 0.52 20.47
N ASP A 437 -33.61 0.58 19.15
CA ASP A 437 -34.84 0.15 18.49
C ASP A 437 -34.99 -1.39 18.41
N GLY A 438 -33.95 -2.15 18.78
CA GLY A 438 -33.93 -3.61 18.69
C GLY A 438 -33.77 -4.16 17.27
N ARG A 439 -33.23 -3.37 16.33
CA ARG A 439 -32.94 -3.78 14.95
C ARG A 439 -31.66 -4.62 14.87
N ILE A 440 -31.73 -5.83 15.39
CA ILE A 440 -30.60 -6.74 15.56
C ILE A 440 -30.92 -8.07 14.91
N GLU A 441 -29.97 -8.58 14.13
CA GLU A 441 -30.09 -9.85 13.42
C GLU A 441 -28.89 -10.75 13.74
N GLU A 442 -29.12 -12.06 13.75
CA GLU A 442 -28.02 -13.02 13.84
C GLU A 442 -27.41 -13.21 12.46
N LEU A 443 -26.10 -13.00 12.35
CA LEU A 443 -25.34 -13.11 11.11
C LEU A 443 -24.73 -14.50 10.96
N ARG A 444 -25.08 -15.19 9.89
CA ARG A 444 -24.56 -16.50 9.49
C ARG A 444 -23.49 -16.35 8.43
N TRP A 445 -22.80 -17.46 8.14
CA TRP A 445 -21.73 -17.50 7.14
C TRP A 445 -22.13 -16.92 5.77
N GLY A 446 -23.30 -17.34 5.26
CA GLY A 446 -23.81 -16.90 3.96
C GLY A 446 -24.35 -15.47 3.93
N ASP A 447 -24.71 -14.89 5.08
CA ASP A 447 -25.31 -13.54 5.14
C ASP A 447 -24.31 -12.43 4.80
N VAL A 448 -23.01 -12.72 4.99
CA VAL A 448 -21.89 -11.82 4.68
C VAL A 448 -21.14 -12.22 3.40
N GLU A 449 -21.73 -13.08 2.56
CA GLU A 449 -21.14 -13.47 1.28
C GLU A 449 -21.09 -12.26 0.32
N GLY A 450 -20.00 -12.13 -0.44
CA GLY A 450 -19.80 -10.99 -1.35
C GLY A 450 -19.44 -9.66 -0.69
N TRP A 451 -19.52 -9.53 0.64
CA TRP A 451 -19.22 -8.28 1.35
C TRP A 451 -17.75 -7.86 1.27
N THR A 452 -16.84 -8.75 0.86
CA THR A 452 -15.41 -8.43 0.64
C THR A 452 -15.21 -7.35 -0.41
N ALA A 453 -15.96 -7.39 -1.51
CA ALA A 453 -15.80 -6.44 -2.61
C ALA A 453 -16.71 -5.21 -2.47
N LEU A 454 -17.64 -5.24 -1.53
CA LEU A 454 -18.71 -4.26 -1.44
C LEU A 454 -18.26 -3.01 -0.68
N GLY A 455 -18.37 -1.86 -1.35
CA GLY A 455 -18.29 -0.55 -0.70
C GLY A 455 -19.47 -0.27 0.24
N GLY A 456 -19.46 0.89 0.90
CA GLY A 456 -20.55 1.29 1.79
C GLY A 456 -20.57 0.55 3.13
N ALA A 457 -21.78 0.38 3.68
CA ALA A 457 -22.00 -0.12 5.04
C ALA A 457 -23.35 -0.84 5.15
N GLU A 458 -23.37 -2.17 4.97
CA GLU A 458 -24.60 -2.99 4.92
C GLU A 458 -25.38 -3.02 6.25
N LEU A 459 -24.68 -2.91 7.38
CA LEU A 459 -25.32 -2.71 8.68
C LEU A 459 -25.87 -1.28 8.86
N GLY A 460 -25.66 -0.38 7.90
CA GLY A 460 -25.97 1.04 7.99
C GLY A 460 -25.01 1.80 8.90
N ALA A 461 -24.66 3.03 8.54
CA ALA A 461 -23.78 3.88 9.33
C ALA A 461 -24.45 5.22 9.63
N SER A 462 -24.40 5.64 10.89
CA SER A 462 -24.88 6.94 11.35
C SER A 462 -23.81 7.66 12.15
N ARG A 463 -23.78 9.00 12.01
CA ARG A 463 -22.95 9.89 12.84
C ARG A 463 -23.58 10.19 14.20
N GLN A 464 -24.79 9.71 14.48
CA GLN A 464 -25.44 9.89 15.77
C GLN A 464 -24.87 8.89 16.79
N ILE A 465 -24.39 9.42 17.91
CA ILE A 465 -23.97 8.65 19.08
C ILE A 465 -25.05 8.76 20.18
N PRO A 466 -25.13 7.79 21.12
CA PRO A 466 -26.08 7.88 22.22
C PRO A 466 -25.90 9.15 23.05
N THR A 467 -26.99 9.83 23.38
CA THR A 467 -26.96 10.88 24.42
C THR A 467 -26.94 10.27 25.82
N VAL A 468 -26.63 11.08 26.83
CA VAL A 468 -26.64 10.64 28.23
C VAL A 468 -28.01 10.11 28.65
N GLU A 469 -29.11 10.68 28.15
CA GLU A 469 -30.47 10.19 28.44
C GLU A 469 -30.76 8.83 27.78
N GLN A 470 -30.11 8.52 26.66
CA GLN A 470 -30.30 7.28 25.92
C GLN A 470 -29.47 6.11 26.46
N LEU A 471 -28.49 6.35 27.35
CA LEU A 471 -27.61 5.29 27.87
C LEU A 471 -28.38 4.16 28.58
N TYR A 472 -29.44 4.49 29.32
CA TYR A 472 -30.29 3.46 29.92
C TYR A 472 -30.92 2.54 28.86
N ALA A 473 -31.41 3.12 27.76
CA ALA A 473 -32.00 2.34 26.67
C ALA A 473 -30.96 1.46 25.96
N VAL A 474 -29.73 1.97 25.77
CA VAL A 474 -28.61 1.17 25.25
C VAL A 474 -28.31 0.00 26.18
N GLY A 475 -28.18 0.24 27.48
CA GLY A 475 -27.93 -0.82 28.47
C GLY A 475 -29.02 -1.88 28.47
N ARG A 476 -30.29 -1.46 28.42
CA ARG A 476 -31.44 -2.38 28.31
C ARG A 476 -31.40 -3.20 27.04
N ALA A 477 -31.04 -2.62 25.90
CA ALA A 477 -30.91 -3.35 24.65
C ALA A 477 -29.82 -4.43 24.72
N LEU A 478 -28.65 -4.12 25.31
CA LEU A 478 -27.58 -5.09 25.53
C LEU A 478 -28.04 -6.27 26.39
N GLU A 479 -28.77 -6.01 27.49
CA GLU A 479 -29.30 -7.04 28.39
C GLU A 479 -30.37 -7.91 27.72
N ILE A 480 -31.36 -7.30 27.04
CA ILE A 480 -32.46 -8.01 26.37
C ILE A 480 -31.92 -8.97 25.33
N GLN A 481 -30.91 -8.54 24.58
CA GLN A 481 -30.31 -9.30 23.49
C GLN A 481 -29.18 -10.22 23.96
N ARG A 482 -28.86 -10.16 25.27
CA ARG A 482 -27.82 -10.93 25.94
C ARG A 482 -26.46 -10.78 25.25
N ILE A 483 -26.09 -9.54 24.92
CA ILE A 483 -24.82 -9.25 24.27
C ILE A 483 -23.70 -9.38 25.30
N ASP A 484 -22.77 -10.30 25.05
CA ASP A 484 -21.62 -10.57 25.91
C ASP A 484 -20.41 -9.69 25.55
N GLY A 485 -20.30 -9.21 24.31
CA GLY A 485 -19.20 -8.36 23.85
C GLY A 485 -19.56 -7.52 22.63
N LEU A 486 -18.86 -6.39 22.45
CA LEU A 486 -19.19 -5.40 21.42
C LEU A 486 -17.98 -5.06 20.53
N LEU A 487 -18.13 -5.21 19.22
CA LEU A 487 -17.21 -4.72 18.19
C LEU A 487 -17.81 -3.48 17.53
N ILE A 488 -17.17 -2.33 17.69
CA ILE A 488 -17.57 -1.08 17.05
C ILE A 488 -16.62 -0.78 15.89
N VAL A 489 -17.14 -0.79 14.66
CA VAL A 489 -16.40 -0.46 13.43
C VAL A 489 -16.74 0.96 13.02
N GLY A 490 -15.76 1.85 12.92
CA GLY A 490 -16.05 3.20 12.44
C GLY A 490 -15.04 4.27 12.78
N GLY A 491 -15.47 5.51 12.56
CA GLY A 491 -14.62 6.70 12.63
C GLY A 491 -14.62 7.35 14.01
N TRP A 492 -14.45 8.67 14.05
CA TRP A 492 -14.40 9.42 15.30
C TRP A 492 -15.61 9.18 16.22
N MET A 493 -16.80 9.09 15.65
CA MET A 493 -18.04 8.82 16.39
C MET A 493 -18.04 7.43 17.06
N ALA A 494 -17.39 6.43 16.46
CA ALA A 494 -17.22 5.11 17.08
C ALA A 494 -16.38 5.21 18.36
N TYR A 495 -15.25 5.91 18.27
CA TYR A 495 -14.34 6.12 19.39
C TYR A 495 -14.99 6.94 20.51
N GLU A 496 -15.71 7.99 20.16
CA GLU A 496 -16.44 8.82 21.12
C GLU A 496 -17.56 8.03 21.82
N ALA A 497 -18.36 7.27 21.06
CA ALA A 497 -19.40 6.42 21.65
C ALA A 497 -18.82 5.33 22.54
N ALA A 498 -17.73 4.68 22.14
CA ALA A 498 -17.04 3.69 22.95
C ALA A 498 -16.52 4.28 24.25
N HIS A 499 -15.87 5.45 24.17
CA HIS A 499 -15.38 6.15 25.35
C HIS A 499 -16.53 6.50 26.30
N LEU A 500 -17.66 6.98 25.78
CA LEU A 500 -18.86 7.29 26.56
C LEU A 500 -19.42 6.05 27.28
N LEU A 501 -19.57 4.91 26.58
CA LEU A 501 -20.02 3.66 27.19
C LEU A 501 -19.05 3.19 28.28
N TYR A 502 -17.74 3.32 28.02
CA TYR A 502 -16.71 2.96 28.97
C TYR A 502 -16.70 3.86 30.21
N SER A 503 -16.82 5.18 30.05
CA SER A 503 -16.80 6.12 31.18
C SER A 503 -18.02 5.97 32.08
N GLU A 504 -19.16 5.59 31.51
CA GLU A 504 -20.44 5.45 32.21
C GLU A 504 -20.69 4.03 32.77
N ARG A 505 -19.74 3.10 32.61
CA ARG A 505 -19.91 1.68 33.00
C ARG A 505 -20.08 1.42 34.48
N GLU A 506 -19.65 2.34 35.35
CA GLU A 506 -19.91 2.23 36.80
C GLU A 506 -21.36 2.60 37.14
N ARG A 507 -21.96 3.51 36.36
CA ARG A 507 -23.36 3.90 36.51
C ARG A 507 -24.32 2.90 35.85
N TYR A 508 -23.91 2.31 34.73
CA TYR A 508 -24.69 1.34 33.98
C TYR A 508 -23.94 0.01 33.89
N PRO A 509 -24.22 -0.96 34.79
CA PRO A 509 -23.55 -2.26 34.80
C PRO A 509 -23.66 -3.05 33.50
N ALA A 510 -24.68 -2.80 32.69
CA ALA A 510 -24.84 -3.39 31.36
C ALA A 510 -23.67 -3.08 30.40
N PHE A 511 -22.89 -2.02 30.65
CA PHE A 511 -21.68 -1.70 29.86
C PHE A 511 -20.42 -2.43 30.37
N LYS A 512 -20.52 -3.25 31.42
CA LYS A 512 -19.42 -4.10 31.90
C LYS A 512 -19.31 -5.37 31.04
N ILE A 513 -19.09 -5.15 29.74
CA ILE A 513 -18.77 -6.16 28.73
C ILE A 513 -17.50 -5.76 27.98
N PRO A 514 -16.69 -6.71 27.50
CA PRO A 514 -15.55 -6.38 26.65
C PRO A 514 -16.01 -5.67 25.36
N LEU A 515 -15.31 -4.59 25.02
CA LEU A 515 -15.61 -3.73 23.89
C LEU A 515 -14.32 -3.45 23.13
N ILE A 516 -14.34 -3.50 21.80
CA ILE A 516 -13.20 -3.07 21.00
C ILE A 516 -13.61 -2.19 19.82
N CYS A 517 -12.87 -1.09 19.61
CA CYS A 517 -13.06 -0.19 18.47
C CYS A 517 -12.08 -0.51 17.36
N LEU A 518 -12.62 -0.76 16.17
CA LEU A 518 -11.89 -1.00 14.94
C LEU A 518 -11.95 0.26 14.05
N PRO A 519 -10.79 0.84 13.68
CA PRO A 519 -10.71 2.15 13.02
C PRO A 519 -11.10 2.09 11.55
N ALA A 520 -12.22 2.73 11.20
CA ALA A 520 -12.68 2.88 9.82
C ALA A 520 -13.07 4.34 9.53
N SER A 521 -12.22 5.05 8.79
CA SER A 521 -12.38 6.46 8.42
C SER A 521 -11.51 6.75 7.20
N ILE A 522 -12.01 7.57 6.27
CA ILE A 522 -11.16 8.06 5.17
C ILE A 522 -10.16 9.12 5.65
N ASP A 523 -10.48 9.83 6.72
CA ASP A 523 -9.72 10.99 7.20
C ASP A 523 -8.37 10.59 7.84
N ASN A 524 -8.18 9.31 8.17
CA ASN A 524 -7.04 8.78 8.92
C ASN A 524 -6.73 9.53 10.23
N ASN A 525 -7.79 9.89 10.95
CA ASN A 525 -7.78 10.77 12.11
C ASN A 525 -8.01 10.03 13.45
N LEU A 526 -7.77 8.72 13.51
CA LEU A 526 -8.13 7.89 14.67
C LEU A 526 -6.91 7.54 15.52
N PRO A 527 -6.94 7.75 16.85
CA PRO A 527 -5.81 7.44 17.71
C PRO A 527 -5.57 5.93 17.78
N GLY A 528 -4.32 5.54 18.02
CA GLY A 528 -3.93 4.13 18.13
C GLY A 528 -3.78 3.41 16.80
N SER A 529 -4.02 4.07 15.66
CA SER A 529 -3.73 3.52 14.33
C SER A 529 -3.04 4.55 13.43
N GLU A 530 -1.97 4.14 12.76
CA GLU A 530 -1.30 4.96 11.72
C GLU A 530 -2.10 5.01 10.41
N LEU A 531 -2.92 3.98 10.18
CA LEU A 531 -3.78 3.82 9.01
C LEU A 531 -5.14 3.30 9.46
N SER A 532 -6.21 4.04 9.16
CA SER A 532 -7.58 3.57 9.29
C SER A 532 -8.08 2.95 7.99
N ILE A 533 -9.00 2.01 8.12
CA ILE A 533 -9.67 1.38 6.98
C ILE A 533 -10.45 2.45 6.21
N GLY A 534 -10.25 2.48 4.90
CA GLY A 534 -10.86 3.41 3.94
C GLY A 534 -9.95 4.54 3.50
N ALA A 535 -8.85 4.79 4.23
CA ALA A 535 -7.93 5.87 3.91
C ALA A 535 -7.16 5.60 2.60
N ASP A 536 -6.76 4.35 2.34
CA ASP A 536 -6.05 4.00 1.11
C ASP A 536 -6.98 4.05 -0.11
N THR A 537 -8.22 3.58 0.03
CA THR A 537 -9.23 3.69 -1.03
C THR A 537 -9.47 5.15 -1.38
N ALA A 538 -9.66 6.01 -0.36
CA ALA A 538 -9.87 7.44 -0.57
C ALA A 538 -8.66 8.09 -1.27
N LEU A 539 -7.45 7.75 -0.83
CA LEU A 539 -6.22 8.26 -1.43
C LEU A 539 -6.10 7.86 -2.91
N ASN A 540 -6.38 6.60 -3.26
CA ASN A 540 -6.39 6.16 -4.65
C ASN A 540 -7.41 6.91 -5.51
N VAL A 541 -8.61 7.18 -4.99
CA VAL A 541 -9.62 7.98 -5.71
C VAL A 541 -9.17 9.42 -5.92
N ILE A 542 -8.57 10.05 -4.89
CA ILE A 542 -8.01 11.39 -5.00
C ILE A 542 -6.93 11.41 -6.09
N VAL A 543 -5.97 10.50 -6.04
CA VAL A 543 -4.87 10.43 -7.02
C VAL A 543 -5.38 10.22 -8.44
N GLN A 544 -6.39 9.36 -8.64
CA GLN A 544 -7.02 9.19 -9.96
C GLN A 544 -7.75 10.46 -10.43
N ALA A 545 -8.40 11.20 -9.53
CA ALA A 545 -9.01 12.48 -9.87
C ALA A 545 -7.96 13.51 -10.25
N LEU A 546 -6.84 13.57 -9.50
CA LEU A 546 -5.71 14.43 -9.81
C LEU A 546 -5.13 14.12 -11.19
N ASP A 547 -4.92 12.85 -11.55
CA ASP A 547 -4.43 12.49 -12.89
C ASP A 547 -5.35 13.01 -14.00
N ARG A 548 -6.68 12.89 -13.84
CA ARG A 548 -7.66 13.42 -14.80
C ARG A 548 -7.61 14.94 -14.89
N ILE A 549 -7.48 15.62 -13.75
CA ILE A 549 -7.33 17.08 -13.68
C ILE A 549 -6.03 17.50 -14.38
N LYS A 550 -4.92 16.81 -14.13
CA LYS A 550 -3.62 17.10 -14.75
C LYS A 550 -3.67 16.96 -16.28
N LEU A 551 -4.32 15.92 -16.79
CA LEU A 551 -4.52 15.76 -18.23
C LEU A 551 -5.29 16.94 -18.85
N SER A 552 -6.33 17.43 -18.18
CA SER A 552 -7.05 18.63 -18.63
C SER A 552 -6.20 19.89 -18.51
N ALA A 553 -5.35 19.98 -17.49
CA ALA A 553 -4.53 21.16 -17.23
C ALA A 553 -3.41 21.29 -18.26
N MET A 554 -2.73 20.20 -18.62
CA MET A 554 -1.59 20.23 -19.56
C MET A 554 -1.92 20.77 -20.96
N ALA A 555 -3.20 20.77 -21.34
CA ALA A 555 -3.68 21.36 -22.59
C ALA A 555 -3.69 22.90 -22.59
N ALA A 556 -3.53 23.54 -21.43
CA ALA A 556 -3.52 24.99 -21.25
C ALA A 556 -2.50 25.41 -20.16
N ARG A 557 -2.20 26.71 -19.99
CA ARG A 557 -1.40 27.17 -18.84
C ARG A 557 -2.33 27.39 -17.65
N ARG A 558 -2.37 26.47 -16.68
CA ARG A 558 -3.38 26.49 -15.61
C ARG A 558 -2.86 26.16 -14.22
N CYS A 559 -3.38 26.88 -13.25
CA CYS A 559 -3.33 26.53 -11.83
C CYS A 559 -4.63 25.82 -11.42
N PHE A 560 -4.53 24.70 -10.71
CA PHE A 560 -5.67 24.03 -10.08
C PHE A 560 -5.56 24.11 -8.57
N VAL A 561 -6.62 24.55 -7.90
CA VAL A 561 -6.79 24.43 -6.44
C VAL A 561 -7.78 23.29 -6.17
N VAL A 562 -7.26 22.17 -5.68
CA VAL A 562 -8.03 20.96 -5.39
C VAL A 562 -8.29 20.85 -3.90
N GLU A 563 -9.57 20.80 -3.52
CA GLU A 563 -9.98 20.58 -2.14
C GLU A 563 -10.17 19.09 -1.85
N VAL A 564 -9.50 18.61 -0.81
CA VAL A 564 -9.46 17.23 -0.34
C VAL A 564 -10.07 17.15 1.07
N MET A 565 -10.80 16.06 1.33
CA MET A 565 -11.40 15.77 2.63
C MET A 565 -10.32 15.42 3.68
N GLY A 566 -10.72 15.18 4.92
CA GLY A 566 -9.81 14.90 6.04
C GLY A 566 -10.06 15.80 7.25
N ARG A 567 -10.99 16.75 7.14
CA ARG A 567 -11.31 17.73 8.18
C ARG A 567 -10.03 18.46 8.62
N TYR A 568 -9.71 18.33 9.90
CA TYR A 568 -8.50 18.89 10.53
C TYR A 568 -7.29 17.95 10.48
N CYS A 569 -7.40 16.77 9.86
CA CYS A 569 -6.28 15.86 9.63
C CYS A 569 -5.84 15.95 8.16
N GLY A 570 -4.68 16.54 7.93
CA GLY A 570 -4.13 16.76 6.60
C GLY A 570 -3.55 15.53 5.89
N TYR A 571 -3.78 14.31 6.42
CA TYR A 571 -3.19 13.08 5.88
C TYR A 571 -3.49 12.88 4.39
N LEU A 572 -4.78 12.94 4.01
CA LEU A 572 -5.19 12.76 2.62
C LEU A 572 -4.58 13.84 1.72
N ALA A 573 -4.55 15.10 2.18
CA ALA A 573 -3.96 16.21 1.43
C ALA A 573 -2.45 16.04 1.20
N LEU A 574 -1.68 15.71 2.25
CA LEU A 574 -0.22 15.52 2.10
C LEU A 574 0.11 14.29 1.26
N MET A 575 -0.52 13.15 1.54
CA MET A 575 -0.24 11.91 0.84
C MET A 575 -0.68 11.98 -0.63
N SER A 576 -1.81 12.63 -0.93
CA SER A 576 -2.22 12.88 -2.32
C SER A 576 -1.34 13.92 -3.00
N GLY A 577 -0.76 14.88 -2.27
CA GLY A 577 0.28 15.76 -2.80
C GLY A 577 1.51 14.98 -3.24
N LEU A 578 1.99 14.05 -2.40
CA LEU A 578 3.16 13.23 -2.69
C LEU A 578 2.89 12.27 -3.87
N ALA A 579 1.77 11.55 -3.85
CA ALA A 579 1.37 10.59 -4.89
C ALA A 579 0.73 11.24 -6.13
N GLY A 580 0.33 12.50 -6.04
CA GLY A 580 -0.17 13.29 -7.16
C GLY A 580 0.94 14.12 -7.80
N GLY A 581 2.02 14.41 -7.07
CA GLY A 581 3.04 15.37 -7.48
C GLY A 581 2.49 16.80 -7.51
N ALA A 582 1.91 17.26 -6.40
CA ALA A 582 1.47 18.64 -6.23
C ALA A 582 2.66 19.58 -5.99
N GLU A 583 2.50 20.83 -6.38
CA GLU A 583 3.48 21.89 -6.17
C GLU A 583 3.32 22.52 -4.79
N ARG A 584 2.07 22.60 -4.28
CA ARG A 584 1.79 23.10 -2.93
C ARG A 584 0.67 22.32 -2.26
N VAL A 585 0.82 22.07 -0.96
CA VAL A 585 -0.21 21.46 -0.11
C VAL A 585 -0.46 22.35 1.10
N TYR A 586 -1.72 22.69 1.37
CA TYR A 586 -2.15 23.44 2.55
C TYR A 586 -2.80 22.51 3.58
N LEU A 587 -2.25 22.51 4.79
CA LEU A 587 -2.61 21.63 5.89
C LEU A 587 -3.12 22.44 7.09
N HIS A 588 -4.02 21.85 7.88
CA HIS A 588 -4.43 22.47 9.15
C HIS A 588 -3.31 22.44 10.19
N GLU A 589 -2.49 21.39 10.17
CA GLU A 589 -1.35 21.17 11.08
C GLU A 589 -0.28 22.27 11.04
N GLU A 590 -0.13 22.94 9.89
CA GLU A 590 0.85 24.00 9.70
C GLU A 590 0.26 25.40 9.90
N GLY A 591 -1.08 25.49 9.81
CA GLY A 591 -1.75 26.75 9.55
C GLY A 591 -1.46 27.27 8.13
N VAL A 592 -2.15 28.34 7.78
CA VAL A 592 -1.93 29.09 6.54
C VAL A 592 -1.90 30.54 6.92
N THR A 593 -0.82 31.26 6.58
CA THR A 593 -0.68 32.70 6.83
C THR A 593 -0.68 33.50 5.53
N LEU A 594 -0.98 34.79 5.61
CA LEU A 594 -0.87 35.69 4.46
C LEU A 594 0.55 35.72 3.86
N LYS A 595 1.58 35.62 4.72
CA LYS A 595 2.98 35.57 4.29
C LYS A 595 3.26 34.33 3.45
N ASP A 596 2.73 33.17 3.84
CA ASP A 596 2.88 31.93 3.08
C ASP A 596 2.19 32.06 1.71
N LEU A 597 0.96 32.59 1.69
CA LEU A 597 0.21 32.80 0.44
C LEU A 597 0.93 33.75 -0.51
N GLN A 598 1.50 34.84 0.01
CA GLN A 598 2.28 35.77 -0.80
C GLN A 598 3.49 35.06 -1.43
N ALA A 599 4.27 34.33 -0.63
CA ALA A 599 5.44 33.59 -1.13
C ALA A 599 5.04 32.51 -2.15
N ASP A 600 3.94 31.79 -1.92
CA ASP A 600 3.42 30.77 -2.83
C ASP A 600 2.97 31.38 -4.17
N VAL A 601 2.34 32.56 -4.15
CA VAL A 601 1.97 33.31 -5.36
C VAL A 601 3.19 33.77 -6.14
N GLU A 602 4.17 34.39 -5.46
CA GLU A 602 5.41 34.85 -6.09
C GLU A 602 6.15 33.68 -6.77
N HIS A 603 6.27 32.54 -6.08
CA HIS A 603 6.86 31.32 -6.63
C HIS A 603 6.07 30.75 -7.81
N MET A 604 4.73 30.71 -7.69
CA MET A 604 3.86 30.23 -8.76
C MET A 604 4.01 31.10 -10.02
N VAL A 605 3.95 32.43 -9.88
CA VAL A 605 4.11 33.38 -11.00
C VAL A 605 5.47 33.22 -11.66
N ALA A 606 6.56 33.16 -10.89
CA ALA A 606 7.91 32.92 -11.41
C ALA A 606 7.97 31.61 -12.21
N SER A 607 7.40 30.53 -11.68
CA SER A 607 7.41 29.23 -12.36
C SER A 607 6.70 29.24 -13.72
N PHE A 608 5.58 29.98 -13.85
CA PHE A 608 4.88 30.12 -15.14
C PHE A 608 5.64 31.01 -16.13
N GLN A 609 6.37 32.02 -15.66
CA GLN A 609 7.26 32.83 -16.49
C GLN A 609 8.40 31.98 -17.06
N ASP A 610 8.93 31.04 -16.28
CA ASP A 610 9.95 30.07 -16.69
C ASP A 610 9.41 28.95 -17.59
N GLY A 611 8.14 29.03 -18.02
CA GLY A 611 7.56 28.13 -19.00
C GLY A 611 6.79 26.94 -18.43
N ARG A 612 6.61 26.86 -17.10
CA ARG A 612 5.73 25.86 -16.47
C ARG A 612 4.32 25.95 -17.07
N ARG A 613 3.70 24.79 -17.27
CA ARG A 613 2.36 24.69 -17.87
C ARG A 613 1.25 24.39 -16.86
N LEU A 614 1.59 23.76 -15.74
CA LEU A 614 0.64 23.33 -14.73
C LEU A 614 1.19 23.65 -13.35
N TYR A 615 0.30 24.14 -12.47
CA TYR A 615 0.55 24.25 -11.05
C TYR A 615 -0.62 23.63 -10.28
N LEU A 616 -0.37 22.56 -9.54
CA LEU A 616 -1.35 21.84 -8.75
C LEU A 616 -1.18 22.20 -7.27
N THR A 617 -2.20 22.85 -6.74
CA THR A 617 -2.35 23.16 -5.33
C THR A 617 -3.38 22.23 -4.71
N ILE A 618 -3.04 21.58 -3.60
CA ILE A 618 -3.97 20.77 -2.82
C ILE A 618 -4.25 21.47 -1.49
N ARG A 619 -5.53 21.58 -1.12
CA ARG A 619 -5.97 22.16 0.15
C ARG A 619 -6.80 21.14 0.92
N SER A 620 -6.45 20.91 2.19
CA SER A 620 -7.34 20.20 3.12
C SER A 620 -8.58 21.06 3.43
N GLU A 621 -9.77 20.46 3.48
CA GLU A 621 -11.05 21.19 3.63
C GLU A 621 -11.08 22.17 4.81
N ASN A 622 -10.48 21.81 5.96
CA ASN A 622 -10.35 22.69 7.13
C ASN A 622 -8.91 23.21 7.35
N ALA A 623 -8.11 23.38 6.29
CA ALA A 623 -6.75 23.94 6.42
C ALA A 623 -6.76 25.32 7.10
N ASN A 624 -7.73 26.17 6.76
CA ASN A 624 -7.95 27.46 7.39
C ASN A 624 -9.43 27.87 7.20
N PRO A 625 -10.08 28.49 8.22
CA PRO A 625 -11.49 28.90 8.14
C PRO A 625 -11.75 30.11 7.22
N HIS A 626 -10.74 30.96 6.97
CA HIS A 626 -10.87 32.19 6.19
C HIS A 626 -10.22 32.09 4.81
N TYR A 627 -9.09 31.38 4.72
CA TYR A 627 -8.44 31.09 3.44
C TYR A 627 -9.09 29.86 2.81
N THR A 628 -10.30 30.07 2.31
CA THR A 628 -11.11 29.06 1.63
C THR A 628 -10.54 28.75 0.25
N THR A 629 -10.99 27.65 -0.35
CA THR A 629 -10.64 27.30 -1.73
C THR A 629 -11.01 28.42 -2.70
N ASP A 630 -12.18 29.04 -2.53
CA ASP A 630 -12.64 30.17 -3.35
C ASP A 630 -11.73 31.39 -3.19
N PHE A 631 -11.36 31.73 -1.94
CA PHE A 631 -10.45 32.84 -1.67
C PHE A 631 -9.08 32.62 -2.33
N MET A 632 -8.50 31.42 -2.18
CA MET A 632 -7.22 31.09 -2.81
C MET A 632 -7.32 31.17 -4.35
N CYS A 633 -8.42 30.69 -4.93
CA CYS A 633 -8.64 30.80 -6.37
C CYS A 633 -8.68 32.27 -6.83
N ALA A 634 -9.46 33.11 -6.15
CA ALA A 634 -9.58 34.53 -6.48
C ALA A 634 -8.25 35.27 -6.34
N LEU A 635 -7.48 34.99 -5.26
CA LEU A 635 -6.15 35.54 -5.06
C LEU A 635 -5.20 35.14 -6.20
N PHE A 636 -5.16 33.85 -6.53
CA PHE A 636 -4.27 33.34 -7.58
C PHE A 636 -4.64 33.88 -8.97
N GLU A 637 -5.93 34.12 -9.22
CA GLU A 637 -6.41 34.67 -10.49
C GLU A 637 -6.05 36.15 -10.64
N GLU A 638 -6.23 36.95 -9.59
CA GLU A 638 -5.86 38.38 -9.58
C GLU A 638 -4.34 38.56 -9.75
N GLU A 639 -3.54 37.77 -9.04
CA GLU A 639 -2.07 37.85 -9.08
C GLU A 639 -1.50 37.22 -10.35
N GLY A 640 -2.12 36.15 -10.86
CA GLY A 640 -1.74 35.49 -12.11
C GLY A 640 -2.05 36.31 -13.36
N ARG A 641 -3.06 37.20 -13.31
CA ARG A 641 -3.50 38.04 -14.44
C ARG A 641 -3.68 37.21 -15.72
N ASN A 642 -2.93 37.52 -16.78
CA ASN A 642 -3.00 36.83 -18.07
C ASN A 642 -1.93 35.73 -18.24
N LEU A 643 -1.18 35.38 -17.18
CA LEU A 643 -0.12 34.37 -17.27
C LEU A 643 -0.67 32.94 -17.29
N PHE A 644 -1.72 32.68 -16.52
CA PHE A 644 -2.38 31.37 -16.40
C PHE A 644 -3.83 31.51 -15.91
N ASP A 645 -4.69 30.53 -16.25
CA ASP A 645 -6.04 30.46 -15.68
C ASP A 645 -6.01 29.74 -14.33
N VAL A 646 -6.92 30.09 -13.42
CA VAL A 646 -7.13 29.35 -12.17
C VAL A 646 -8.43 28.55 -12.24
N ARG A 647 -8.40 27.30 -11.78
CA ARG A 647 -9.57 26.41 -11.71
C ARG A 647 -9.68 25.74 -10.36
N GLN A 648 -10.91 25.63 -9.88
CA GLN A 648 -11.24 24.94 -8.65
C GLN A 648 -11.67 23.51 -8.93
N ALA A 649 -11.30 22.58 -8.05
CA ALA A 649 -11.91 21.25 -8.00
C ALA A 649 -12.16 20.83 -6.55
N VAL A 650 -13.43 20.78 -6.14
CA VAL A 650 -13.82 20.24 -4.84
C VAL A 650 -14.23 18.79 -5.04
N LEU A 651 -13.39 17.85 -4.61
CA LEU A 651 -13.65 16.42 -4.86
C LEU A 651 -14.88 15.92 -4.08
N GLY A 652 -15.05 16.40 -2.85
CA GLY A 652 -16.19 16.06 -2.01
C GLY A 652 -16.33 14.54 -1.80
N HIS A 653 -17.56 14.04 -1.79
CA HIS A 653 -17.88 12.67 -1.38
C HIS A 653 -17.41 11.57 -2.33
N ILE A 654 -16.95 11.89 -3.55
CA ILE A 654 -16.36 10.86 -4.42
C ILE A 654 -15.14 10.21 -3.74
N GLN A 655 -14.47 10.93 -2.84
CA GLN A 655 -13.34 10.45 -2.04
C GLN A 655 -13.70 9.29 -1.11
N GLN A 656 -14.99 9.09 -0.80
CA GLN A 656 -15.43 7.88 -0.09
C GLN A 656 -15.37 6.63 -0.98
N GLY A 657 -15.03 6.77 -2.27
CA GLY A 657 -14.81 5.68 -3.20
C GLY A 657 -16.05 4.85 -3.50
N GLY A 658 -15.80 3.75 -4.21
CA GLY A 658 -16.77 2.69 -4.45
C GLY A 658 -16.34 1.44 -3.70
N ASN A 659 -15.94 0.41 -4.45
CA ASN A 659 -15.37 -0.81 -3.88
C ASN A 659 -14.03 -0.49 -3.18
N PRO A 660 -13.77 -1.07 -1.99
CA PRO A 660 -12.53 -0.85 -1.27
C PRO A 660 -11.31 -1.35 -2.05
N SER A 661 -10.17 -0.67 -1.88
CA SER A 661 -8.88 -1.09 -2.39
C SER A 661 -8.45 -2.42 -1.77
N PRO A 662 -7.55 -3.19 -2.43
CA PRO A 662 -7.03 -4.41 -1.84
C PRO A 662 -6.39 -4.19 -0.47
N TYR A 663 -5.66 -3.08 -0.31
CA TYR A 663 -5.03 -2.71 0.94
C TYR A 663 -6.07 -2.59 2.07
N ASP A 664 -7.16 -1.85 1.84
CA ASP A 664 -8.23 -1.68 2.83
C ASP A 664 -8.98 -2.99 3.13
N ARG A 665 -9.19 -3.86 2.13
CA ARG A 665 -9.81 -5.18 2.35
C ARG A 665 -8.94 -6.07 3.24
N ILE A 666 -7.63 -6.08 3.01
CA ILE A 666 -6.66 -6.88 3.78
C ILE A 666 -6.52 -6.31 5.18
N LEU A 667 -6.37 -4.99 5.31
CA LEU A 667 -6.30 -4.32 6.61
C LEU A 667 -7.56 -4.57 7.44
N ALA A 668 -8.74 -4.43 6.84
CA ALA A 668 -10.02 -4.71 7.48
C ALA A 668 -10.10 -6.15 7.98
N THR A 669 -9.70 -7.11 7.15
CA THR A 669 -9.68 -8.53 7.50
C THR A 669 -8.75 -8.80 8.68
N ARG A 670 -7.52 -8.26 8.63
CA ARG A 670 -6.51 -8.44 9.69
C ARG A 670 -6.99 -7.85 11.02
N LEU A 671 -7.42 -6.58 11.03
CA LEU A 671 -7.86 -5.93 12.27
C LEU A 671 -9.10 -6.62 12.86
N ALA A 672 -10.05 -7.03 12.02
CA ALA A 672 -11.23 -7.76 12.46
C ALA A 672 -10.88 -9.10 13.11
N ALA A 673 -9.89 -9.84 12.57
CA ALA A 673 -9.42 -11.08 13.15
C ALA A 673 -8.89 -10.88 14.58
N HIS A 674 -8.04 -9.89 14.79
CA HIS A 674 -7.52 -9.57 16.11
C HIS A 674 -8.59 -9.04 17.07
N CYS A 675 -9.61 -8.35 16.57
CA CYS A 675 -10.76 -7.95 17.38
C CYS A 675 -11.52 -9.16 17.94
N ILE A 676 -11.78 -10.17 17.10
CA ILE A 676 -12.44 -11.40 17.53
C ILE A 676 -11.55 -12.18 18.51
N ASP A 677 -10.25 -12.26 18.26
CA ASP A 677 -9.29 -12.89 19.17
C ASP A 677 -9.29 -12.19 20.53
N TYR A 678 -9.24 -10.86 20.55
CA TYR A 678 -9.29 -10.07 21.77
C TYR A 678 -10.59 -10.29 22.54
N LEU A 679 -11.75 -10.15 21.90
CA LEU A 679 -13.05 -10.34 22.54
C LEU A 679 -13.17 -11.76 23.11
N THR A 680 -12.73 -12.78 22.38
CA THR A 680 -12.72 -14.18 22.83
C THR A 680 -11.89 -14.32 24.11
N GLN A 681 -10.65 -13.83 24.11
CA GLN A 681 -9.75 -13.92 25.26
C GLN A 681 -10.27 -13.18 26.49
N GLN A 682 -10.90 -12.01 26.31
CA GLN A 682 -11.49 -11.27 27.43
C GLN A 682 -12.67 -12.04 28.03
N LEU A 683 -13.53 -12.63 27.20
CA LEU A 683 -14.68 -13.42 27.63
C LEU A 683 -14.28 -14.70 28.35
N GLU A 684 -13.23 -15.39 27.89
CA GLU A 684 -12.69 -16.58 28.54
C GLU A 684 -12.12 -16.26 29.93
N ARG A 685 -11.50 -15.08 30.09
CA ARG A 685 -10.96 -14.60 31.37
C ARG A 685 -12.02 -14.01 32.29
N GLY A 686 -13.27 -13.84 31.83
CA GLY A 686 -14.31 -13.11 32.57
C GLY A 686 -14.01 -11.62 32.75
N SER A 687 -13.17 -11.06 31.87
CA SER A 687 -12.75 -9.67 31.90
C SER A 687 -13.68 -8.78 31.07
N THR A 688 -13.82 -7.53 31.50
CA THR A 688 -14.64 -6.50 30.84
C THR A 688 -13.77 -5.35 30.34
N GLU A 689 -12.51 -5.63 30.01
CA GLU A 689 -11.59 -4.63 29.48
C GLU A 689 -12.01 -4.20 28.07
N SER A 690 -11.95 -2.88 27.84
CA SER A 690 -12.25 -2.28 26.54
C SER A 690 -10.98 -1.74 25.90
N ALA A 691 -10.90 -1.81 24.57
CA ALA A 691 -9.71 -1.44 23.83
C ALA A 691 -10.01 -0.68 22.53
N ILE A 692 -8.98 -0.04 21.99
CA ILE A 692 -8.91 0.40 20.60
C ILE A 692 -7.83 -0.43 19.91
N ILE A 693 -8.05 -0.79 18.65
CA ILE A 693 -7.06 -1.50 17.83
C ILE A 693 -6.53 -0.59 16.72
N GLY A 694 -5.33 -0.84 16.25
CA GLY A 694 -4.81 -0.21 15.05
C GLY A 694 -3.51 -0.82 14.57
N MET A 695 -2.98 -0.27 13.49
CA MET A 695 -1.66 -0.61 12.96
C MET A 695 -0.66 0.44 13.39
N VAL A 696 0.39 0.06 14.12
CA VAL A 696 1.47 0.95 14.54
C VAL A 696 2.79 0.29 14.17
N GLU A 697 3.63 0.98 13.41
CA GLU A 697 4.91 0.44 12.90
C GLU A 697 4.75 -0.96 12.28
N GLY A 698 3.75 -1.11 11.41
CA GLY A 698 3.45 -2.36 10.70
C GLY A 698 3.07 -3.55 11.59
N LYS A 699 2.76 -3.32 12.87
CA LYS A 699 2.26 -4.34 13.80
C LYS A 699 0.87 -3.95 14.29
N VAL A 700 0.05 -4.98 14.54
CA VAL A 700 -1.24 -4.77 15.19
C VAL A 700 -1.00 -4.42 16.66
N SER A 701 -1.54 -3.28 17.08
CA SER A 701 -1.47 -2.77 18.43
C SER A 701 -2.88 -2.69 19.01
N ILE A 702 -3.05 -3.19 20.24
CA ILE A 702 -4.30 -3.09 20.99
C ILE A 702 -4.00 -2.29 22.25
N LEU A 703 -4.62 -1.12 22.37
CA LEU A 703 -4.42 -0.20 23.47
C LEU A 703 -5.67 -0.17 24.35
N PRO A 704 -5.54 -0.16 25.69
CA PRO A 704 -6.68 0.03 26.58
C PRO A 704 -7.43 1.33 26.26
N LEU A 705 -8.76 1.26 26.14
CA LEU A 705 -9.60 2.41 25.79
C LEU A 705 -9.46 3.56 26.79
N LYS A 706 -9.11 3.26 28.05
CA LYS A 706 -8.80 4.28 29.08
C LYS A 706 -7.65 5.21 28.71
N GLN A 707 -6.75 4.81 27.81
CA GLN A 707 -5.62 5.62 27.34
C GLN A 707 -6.00 6.55 26.18
N MET A 708 -7.17 6.36 25.56
CA MET A 708 -7.61 7.17 24.43
C MET A 708 -7.56 8.69 24.69
N PRO A 709 -8.02 9.23 25.84
CA PRO A 709 -7.98 10.67 26.10
C PRO A 709 -6.57 11.28 26.05
N ASP A 710 -5.54 10.49 26.35
CA ASP A 710 -4.14 10.94 26.36
C ASP A 710 -3.58 11.09 24.94
N LEU A 711 -4.11 10.32 23.98
CA LEU A 711 -3.64 10.25 22.59
C LEU A 711 -4.31 11.27 21.66
N VAL A 712 -5.37 11.94 22.11
CA VAL A 712 -6.31 12.69 21.28
C VAL A 712 -6.14 14.20 21.41
N ASP A 713 -6.14 14.89 20.28
CA ASP A 713 -6.45 16.32 20.16
C ASP A 713 -7.98 16.49 19.99
N TRP A 714 -8.68 16.73 21.10
CA TRP A 714 -10.15 16.71 21.16
C TRP A 714 -10.82 17.79 20.30
N PRO A 715 -10.39 19.07 20.33
CA PRO A 715 -10.96 20.11 19.48
C PRO A 715 -10.93 19.76 18.00
N HIS A 716 -9.82 19.15 17.54
CA HIS A 716 -9.60 18.87 16.12
C HIS A 716 -9.91 17.43 15.72
N ARG A 717 -10.26 16.56 16.68
CA ARG A 717 -10.67 15.16 16.44
C ARG A 717 -9.62 14.37 15.66
N ARG A 718 -8.37 14.43 16.10
CA ARG A 718 -7.23 13.73 15.48
C ARG A 718 -6.23 13.26 16.54
N PRO A 719 -5.27 12.37 16.19
CA PRO A 719 -4.19 11.99 17.10
C PRO A 719 -3.27 13.17 17.36
N LYS A 720 -2.70 13.27 18.57
CA LYS A 720 -1.67 14.27 18.90
C LYS A 720 -0.39 14.05 18.08
N GLU A 721 -0.01 12.79 17.89
CA GLU A 721 1.16 12.40 17.11
C GLU A 721 0.74 11.87 15.75
N GLN A 722 1.26 12.50 14.68
CA GLN A 722 0.90 12.19 13.30
C GLN A 722 2.16 11.85 12.51
N TRP A 723 2.39 10.55 12.31
CA TRP A 723 3.63 10.01 11.76
C TRP A 723 3.99 10.57 10.37
N TRP A 724 2.98 10.95 9.58
CA TRP A 724 3.11 11.40 8.20
C TRP A 724 3.62 12.83 8.08
N LEU A 725 3.56 13.64 9.15
CA LEU A 725 4.11 15.00 9.14
C LEU A 725 5.63 15.06 8.93
N LYS A 726 6.34 13.95 9.19
CA LYS A 726 7.78 13.83 8.89
C LYS A 726 8.08 13.73 7.39
N LEU A 727 7.07 13.52 6.55
CA LEU A 727 7.23 13.41 5.09
C LEU A 727 7.21 14.78 4.40
N ARG A 728 6.88 15.85 5.13
CA ARG A 728 6.80 17.21 4.57
C ARG A 728 8.08 17.70 3.90
N PRO A 729 9.29 17.50 4.45
CA PRO A 729 10.52 17.91 3.77
C PRO A 729 10.70 17.20 2.43
N ILE A 730 10.30 15.92 2.34
CA ILE A 730 10.37 15.16 1.09
C ILE A 730 9.36 15.71 0.07
N MET A 731 8.14 16.05 0.52
CA MET A 731 7.14 16.69 -0.34
C MET A 731 7.66 18.02 -0.91
N GLN A 732 8.26 18.87 -0.08
CA GLN A 732 8.87 20.13 -0.50
C GLN A 732 10.01 19.89 -1.49
N ALA A 733 10.88 18.91 -1.20
CA ALA A 733 11.99 18.54 -2.08
C ALA A 733 11.53 18.06 -3.47
N MET A 734 10.37 17.41 -3.53
CA MET A 734 9.76 16.94 -4.77
C MET A 734 9.04 18.05 -5.55
N ALA A 735 8.68 19.17 -4.91
CA ALA A 735 7.86 20.22 -5.50
C ALA A 735 8.69 21.40 -6.03
N GLN A 736 9.78 21.77 -5.34
CA GLN A 736 10.53 22.99 -5.60
C GLN A 736 11.77 22.72 -6.46
N GLN A 737 11.85 23.37 -7.61
CA GLN A 737 13.05 23.38 -8.43
C GLN A 737 14.10 24.28 -7.75
N PRO A 738 15.38 23.86 -7.67
CA PRO A 738 16.43 24.71 -7.12
C PRO A 738 16.63 25.99 -7.96
N GLU A 739 16.81 27.13 -7.28
CA GLU A 739 17.08 28.42 -7.92
C GLU A 739 18.42 28.37 -8.67
N GLY A 740 18.42 28.67 -9.98
CA GLY A 740 19.63 28.74 -10.81
C GLY A 740 19.93 27.51 -11.68
N GLY A 741 19.00 26.55 -11.80
CA GLY A 741 19.14 25.35 -12.63
C GLY A 741 18.58 25.45 -14.06
N SER A 742 18.48 26.65 -14.62
CA SER A 742 18.22 26.83 -16.05
C SER A 742 19.52 26.61 -16.83
N ASN A 743 19.60 25.49 -17.54
CA ASN A 743 20.50 25.35 -18.68
C ASN A 743 19.86 25.98 -19.91
#